data_AF-H2FZ34-F1
#
_entry.id   AF-H2FZ34-F1
#
_cell.length_a   1.000
_cell.length_b   1.000
_cell.length_c   1.000
_cell.angle_alpha   90.00
_cell.angle_beta   90.00
_cell.angle_gamma   90.00
#
_symmetry.space_group_name_H-M   'P 1'
#
loop_
_entity.id
_entity.type
_entity.pdbx_description
1 polymer ?
#
loop_
_entity_poly.entity_id
_entity_poly.type
_entity_poly.pdbx_seq_one_letter_code
_entity_poly.pdbx_strand_id
1 'polypeptide(L)'
;MAIWGKGLRAKSIWALLLACVLAFVPAAGIGWQLLAGVQEHFGRAYADNFTRLNHQQLLVPLTRELALAERFANSVLTRQWLAGERDGRLFAREAEGFAADFSSHSWFMVSADSLNYYYRAPEQPFDGRPSYRLDARSADDQWFFNLMRAGERLNINVNHDSRLGTTRVWINVRVEEQGKALGLAGTGIDLTRFINDFIAIDKAGVMPMILDRDGRFQAHADASLIALGSAAGMNGEGTTLHDRLDTAGERERLTALLAQANSTPSGVAMDWFTLEGRRQLLAISYIPELDWYLATVMDLGLAQVLDPGLVKAALLGLVLMLAVLLLGLAYGVERTVLRPLRRLQGSATAIADGSYEVSLPAPSGDEIGDLSRAFGVMVDKVRSHTEELEQKVQSRTQALEQANRQMRQAHQQINDSIDYASLIQKAILPDRQLTRVLGEHHFVLWHPRDVVGGDFYLFQPGEQGRFLVGVVDCAGHGVAGALMTMLARAALDHAVREHGMDSPAAILQLADQTLRGMLQDCELPRGLATTMDAGLAYLDPVAQRLVFAGAKMSLYCSDGDTVEEHRGQRRSLLDRRPGIFEDRVLPVHHDQVYYLSTDGYLDQAGGAKGFGLGGSRFRELLRTHAGLPLAEQAEALKEALDQYRGDHAQRDDITLLAFRMDAERQGATDARHRPAVDTRAV
;
A
#
# COMPACT_ATOMS: atom_id res chain seq x y z
N MET A 1 -16.55 -8.68 -11.29
CA MET A 1 -15.48 -9.70 -11.14
C MET A 1 -14.16 -9.05 -10.68
N ALA A 2 -14.21 -8.23 -9.63
CA ALA A 2 -13.05 -7.51 -9.08
C ALA A 2 -13.15 -7.52 -7.54
N ILE A 3 -12.75 -8.61 -6.89
CA ILE A 3 -12.86 -8.75 -5.42
C ILE A 3 -11.55 -9.19 -4.75
N TRP A 4 -10.47 -9.45 -5.52
CA TRP A 4 -9.17 -9.83 -4.95
C TRP A 4 -8.19 -8.65 -4.95
N GLY A 5 -8.61 -7.54 -4.32
CA GLY A 5 -7.72 -6.41 -4.05
C GLY A 5 -6.71 -6.75 -2.94
N LYS A 6 -5.51 -6.18 -3.03
CA LYS A 6 -4.32 -6.36 -2.16
C LYS A 6 -4.50 -5.99 -0.67
N GLY A 7 -5.69 -6.17 -0.09
CA GLY A 7 -5.99 -5.89 1.32
C GLY A 7 -5.47 -6.98 2.27
N LEU A 8 -5.30 -6.62 3.54
CA LEU A 8 -4.80 -7.54 4.59
C LEU A 8 -5.59 -8.85 4.64
N ARG A 9 -6.92 -8.79 4.44
CA ARG A 9 -7.81 -9.96 4.39
C ARG A 9 -7.44 -10.97 3.31
N ALA A 10 -7.18 -10.50 2.09
CA ALA A 10 -6.77 -11.37 0.99
C ALA A 10 -5.39 -11.99 1.27
N LYS A 11 -4.46 -11.21 1.84
CA LYS A 11 -3.12 -11.71 2.24
C LYS A 11 -3.21 -12.76 3.36
N SER A 12 -4.04 -12.55 4.38
CA SER A 12 -4.23 -13.51 5.47
C SER A 12 -4.87 -14.82 4.99
N ILE A 13 -5.88 -14.74 4.11
CA ILE A 13 -6.51 -15.93 3.52
C ILE A 13 -5.50 -16.69 2.64
N TRP A 14 -4.72 -15.99 1.81
CA TRP A 14 -3.66 -16.61 1.01
C TRP A 14 -2.59 -17.28 1.87
N ALA A 15 -2.14 -16.62 2.94
CA ALA A 15 -1.16 -17.19 3.86
C ALA A 15 -1.71 -18.45 4.54
N LEU A 16 -3.00 -18.45 4.91
CA LEU A 16 -3.65 -19.62 5.49
C LEU A 16 -3.74 -20.78 4.50
N LEU A 17 -4.17 -20.49 3.26
CA LEU A 17 -4.24 -21.49 2.19
C LEU A 17 -2.86 -22.05 1.89
N LEU A 18 -1.84 -21.21 1.82
CA LEU A 18 -0.45 -21.63 1.62
C LEU A 18 0.04 -22.54 2.75
N ALA A 19 -0.23 -22.18 4.01
CA ALA A 19 0.13 -22.99 5.17
C ALA A 19 -0.59 -24.35 5.15
N CYS A 20 -1.88 -24.37 4.79
CA CYS A 20 -2.63 -25.62 4.64
C CYS A 20 -2.10 -26.49 3.50
N VAL A 21 -1.72 -25.91 2.35
CA VAL A 21 -1.09 -26.65 1.25
C VAL A 21 0.26 -27.22 1.69
N LEU A 22 1.08 -26.42 2.37
CA LEU A 22 2.37 -26.86 2.92
C LEU A 22 2.23 -27.99 3.93
N ALA A 23 1.18 -27.99 4.75
CA ALA A 23 0.90 -29.07 5.70
C ALA A 23 0.28 -30.31 5.03
N PHE A 24 -0.51 -30.11 3.96
CA PHE A 24 -1.22 -31.19 3.27
C PHE A 24 -0.28 -32.09 2.47
N VAL A 25 0.74 -31.53 1.80
CA VAL A 25 1.70 -32.31 1.00
C VAL A 25 2.38 -33.43 1.81
N PRO A 26 3.01 -33.18 2.98
CA PRO A 26 3.60 -34.24 3.79
C PRO A 26 2.55 -35.18 4.37
N ALA A 27 1.38 -34.69 4.78
CA ALA A 27 0.30 -35.53 5.29
C ALA A 27 -0.24 -36.51 4.23
N ALA A 28 -0.40 -36.05 2.99
CA ALA A 28 -0.78 -36.90 1.86
C ALA A 28 0.30 -37.93 1.54
N GLY A 29 1.58 -37.56 1.63
CA GLY A 29 2.71 -38.49 1.48
C GLY A 29 2.70 -39.60 2.54
N ILE A 30 2.50 -39.24 3.82
CA ILE A 30 2.37 -40.20 4.93
C ILE A 30 1.14 -41.09 4.73
N GLY A 31 0.00 -40.50 4.33
CA GLY A 31 -1.22 -41.25 4.05
C GLY A 31 -1.05 -42.27 2.93
N TRP A 32 -0.33 -41.91 1.85
CA TRP A 32 -0.01 -42.81 0.76
C TRP A 32 0.88 -43.98 1.21
N GLN A 33 1.92 -43.69 2.02
CA GLN A 33 2.78 -44.73 2.58
C GLN A 33 2.02 -45.68 3.50
N LEU A 34 1.16 -45.15 4.38
CA LEU A 34 0.32 -45.97 5.26
C LEU A 34 -0.64 -46.86 4.47
N LEU A 35 -1.31 -46.30 3.45
CA LEU A 35 -2.24 -47.07 2.62
C LEU A 35 -1.52 -48.19 1.86
N ALA A 36 -0.34 -47.92 1.30
CA ALA A 36 0.47 -48.93 0.63
C ALA A 36 0.91 -50.04 1.60
N GLY A 37 1.34 -49.68 2.82
CA GLY A 37 1.72 -50.66 3.85
C GLY A 37 0.54 -51.52 4.33
N VAL A 38 -0.64 -50.91 4.47
CA VAL A 38 -1.89 -51.60 4.81
C VAL A 38 -2.27 -52.59 3.70
N GLN A 39 -2.25 -52.17 2.43
CA GLN A 39 -2.54 -53.05 1.30
C GLN A 39 -1.57 -54.24 1.24
N GLU A 40 -0.26 -54.03 1.46
CA GLU A 40 0.71 -55.13 1.47
C GLU A 40 0.46 -56.10 2.64
N HIS A 41 0.24 -55.58 3.85
CA HIS A 41 0.01 -56.41 5.04
C HIS A 41 -1.25 -57.28 4.89
N PHE A 42 -2.38 -56.66 4.54
CA PHE A 42 -3.64 -57.40 4.36
C PHE A 42 -3.60 -58.31 3.14
N GLY A 43 -2.89 -57.93 2.07
CA GLY A 43 -2.68 -58.77 0.90
C GLY A 43 -1.95 -60.07 1.23
N ARG A 44 -0.84 -59.99 1.98
CA ARG A 44 -0.11 -61.18 2.46
C ARG A 44 -0.96 -62.04 3.38
N ALA A 45 -1.67 -61.42 4.33
CA ALA A 45 -2.55 -62.14 5.26
C ALA A 45 -3.71 -62.84 4.53
N TYR A 46 -4.27 -62.21 3.51
CA TYR A 46 -5.31 -62.80 2.68
C TYR A 46 -4.77 -63.96 1.84
N ALA A 47 -3.58 -63.83 1.23
CA ALA A 47 -2.93 -64.89 0.47
C ALA A 47 -2.59 -66.13 1.33
N ASP A 48 -2.04 -65.92 2.53
CA ASP A 48 -1.77 -67.01 3.49
C ASP A 48 -3.06 -67.74 3.87
N ASN A 49 -4.08 -67.00 4.34
CA ASN A 49 -5.35 -67.60 4.76
C ASN A 49 -6.07 -68.33 3.62
N PHE A 50 -6.10 -67.74 2.42
CA PHE A 50 -6.75 -68.33 1.26
C PHE A 50 -6.04 -69.61 0.80
N THR A 51 -4.71 -69.59 0.71
CA THR A 51 -3.92 -70.77 0.31
C THR A 51 -4.05 -71.89 1.34
N ARG A 52 -4.04 -71.57 2.64
CA ARG A 52 -4.29 -72.56 3.71
C ARG A 52 -5.67 -73.16 3.66
N LEU A 53 -6.69 -72.33 3.44
CA LEU A 53 -8.07 -72.81 3.33
C LEU A 53 -8.23 -73.77 2.14
N ASN A 54 -7.72 -73.41 0.97
CA ASN A 54 -7.77 -74.26 -0.22
C ASN A 54 -6.95 -75.55 -0.05
N HIS A 55 -5.79 -75.47 0.63
CA HIS A 55 -5.00 -76.64 0.99
C HIS A 55 -5.84 -77.64 1.80
N GLN A 56 -6.54 -77.15 2.84
CA GLN A 56 -7.43 -77.99 3.66
C GLN A 56 -8.63 -78.53 2.87
N GLN A 57 -9.26 -77.68 2.04
CA GLN A 57 -10.41 -78.08 1.22
C GLN A 57 -10.05 -79.14 0.18
N LEU A 58 -8.83 -79.13 -0.35
CA LEU A 58 -8.35 -80.11 -1.31
C LEU A 58 -7.86 -81.40 -0.65
N LEU A 59 -7.15 -81.30 0.49
CA LEU A 59 -6.62 -82.45 1.21
C LEU A 59 -7.71 -83.39 1.72
N VAL A 60 -8.79 -82.86 2.29
CA VAL A 60 -9.79 -83.67 3.00
C VAL A 60 -10.52 -84.66 2.06
N PRO A 61 -11.07 -84.24 0.90
CA PRO A 61 -11.68 -85.18 -0.05
C PRO A 61 -10.65 -86.16 -0.62
N LEU A 62 -9.44 -85.68 -0.93
CA LEU A 62 -8.43 -86.49 -1.60
C LEU A 62 -7.87 -87.59 -0.71
N THR A 63 -7.55 -87.27 0.55
CA THR A 63 -7.09 -88.27 1.55
C THR A 63 -8.14 -89.36 1.79
N ARG A 64 -9.44 -89.01 1.73
CA ARG A 64 -10.53 -89.99 1.78
C ARG A 64 -10.50 -90.91 0.55
N GLU A 65 -10.41 -90.37 -0.66
CA GLU A 65 -10.35 -91.17 -1.90
C GLU A 65 -9.12 -92.08 -1.95
N LEU A 66 -7.96 -91.57 -1.52
CA LEU A 66 -6.71 -92.31 -1.38
C LEU A 66 -6.86 -93.49 -0.41
N ALA A 67 -7.36 -93.24 0.80
CA ALA A 67 -7.57 -94.28 1.80
C ALA A 67 -8.58 -95.33 1.34
N LEU A 68 -9.65 -94.93 0.63
CA LEU A 68 -10.62 -95.85 0.05
C LEU A 68 -10.00 -96.69 -1.08
N ALA A 69 -9.18 -96.09 -1.95
CA ALA A 69 -8.47 -96.80 -3.02
C ALA A 69 -7.46 -97.80 -2.46
N GLU A 70 -6.72 -97.43 -1.42
CA GLU A 70 -5.82 -98.34 -0.72
C GLU A 70 -6.59 -99.48 -0.03
N ARG A 71 -7.72 -99.17 0.61
CA ARG A 71 -8.58 -100.21 1.23
C ARG A 71 -9.17 -101.15 0.17
N PHE A 72 -9.55 -100.62 -1.00
CA PHE A 72 -10.06 -101.41 -2.12
C PHE A 72 -8.98 -102.35 -2.68
N ALA A 73 -7.77 -101.83 -2.91
CA ALA A 73 -6.63 -102.61 -3.38
C ALA A 73 -6.20 -103.70 -2.38
N ASN A 74 -6.21 -103.40 -1.08
CA ASN A 74 -5.79 -104.32 -0.03
C ASN A 74 -6.90 -105.29 0.44
N SER A 75 -8.13 -105.12 -0.04
CA SER A 75 -9.23 -106.02 0.29
C SER A 75 -8.86 -107.47 -0.04
N VAL A 76 -9.26 -108.38 0.86
CA VAL A 76 -9.02 -109.81 0.70
C VAL A 76 -9.70 -110.32 -0.58
N LEU A 77 -10.92 -109.87 -0.89
CA LEU A 77 -11.62 -110.33 -2.10
C LEU A 77 -11.00 -109.75 -3.37
N THR A 78 -10.51 -108.51 -3.35
CA THR A 78 -9.78 -107.91 -4.49
C THR A 78 -8.51 -108.71 -4.82
N ARG A 79 -7.70 -109.03 -3.80
CA ARG A 79 -6.47 -109.82 -3.98
C ARG A 79 -6.76 -111.25 -4.44
N GLN A 80 -7.70 -111.94 -3.78
CA GLN A 80 -8.08 -113.30 -4.16
C GLN A 80 -8.63 -113.37 -5.59
N TRP A 81 -9.43 -112.38 -5.99
CA TRP A 81 -9.98 -112.34 -7.33
C TRP A 81 -8.89 -112.04 -8.37
N LEU A 82 -7.98 -111.09 -8.12
CA LEU A 82 -6.87 -110.80 -9.04
C LEU A 82 -5.88 -111.95 -9.22
N ALA A 83 -5.69 -112.79 -8.19
CA ALA A 83 -4.79 -113.93 -8.25
C ALA A 83 -5.25 -115.05 -9.22
N GLY A 84 -6.52 -115.08 -9.64
CA GLY A 84 -7.02 -116.16 -10.50
C GLY A 84 -8.25 -115.88 -11.36
N GLU A 85 -8.91 -114.73 -11.23
CA GLU A 85 -10.08 -114.25 -11.98
C GLU A 85 -11.25 -115.26 -12.05
N ARG A 86 -11.48 -116.05 -10.99
CA ARG A 86 -12.50 -117.11 -10.91
C ARG A 86 -13.55 -116.81 -9.84
N ASP A 87 -14.82 -117.09 -10.15
CA ASP A 87 -16.02 -116.87 -9.30
C ASP A 87 -16.09 -115.49 -8.59
N GLY A 88 -16.32 -114.45 -9.39
CA GLY A 88 -16.31 -113.05 -8.93
C GLY A 88 -17.55 -112.56 -8.19
N ARG A 89 -18.50 -113.41 -7.76
CA ARG A 89 -19.76 -112.93 -7.15
C ARG A 89 -19.56 -112.20 -5.82
N LEU A 90 -18.65 -112.69 -4.98
CA LEU A 90 -18.32 -112.06 -3.70
C LEU A 90 -17.52 -110.78 -3.90
N PHE A 91 -16.53 -110.82 -4.80
CA PHE A 91 -15.78 -109.63 -5.21
C PHE A 91 -16.71 -108.55 -5.76
N ALA A 92 -17.62 -108.87 -6.69
CA ALA A 92 -18.55 -107.91 -7.28
C ALA A 92 -19.41 -107.21 -6.22
N ARG A 93 -19.90 -107.94 -5.21
CA ARG A 93 -20.65 -107.34 -4.10
C ARG A 93 -19.80 -106.38 -3.26
N GLU A 94 -18.55 -106.74 -2.96
CA GLU A 94 -17.65 -105.86 -2.21
C GLU A 94 -17.26 -104.63 -3.03
N ALA A 95 -16.95 -104.81 -4.31
CA ALA A 95 -16.57 -103.74 -5.22
C ALA A 95 -17.71 -102.73 -5.47
N GLU A 96 -18.98 -103.16 -5.48
CA GLU A 96 -20.12 -102.23 -5.49
C GLU A 96 -20.24 -101.42 -4.20
N GLY A 97 -19.84 -101.98 -3.05
CA GLY A 97 -19.75 -101.22 -1.79
C GLY A 97 -18.70 -100.11 -1.87
N PHE A 98 -17.53 -100.40 -2.42
CA PHE A 98 -16.51 -99.38 -2.69
C PHE A 98 -16.97 -98.37 -3.74
N ALA A 99 -17.70 -98.79 -4.78
CA ALA A 99 -18.29 -97.88 -5.75
C ALA A 99 -19.23 -96.87 -5.08
N ALA A 100 -20.04 -97.28 -4.10
CA ALA A 100 -20.91 -96.36 -3.37
C ALA A 100 -20.13 -95.39 -2.45
N ASP A 101 -18.96 -95.80 -1.95
CA ASP A 101 -18.12 -94.99 -1.07
C ASP A 101 -17.26 -93.96 -1.83
N PHE A 102 -16.81 -94.28 -3.06
CA PHE A 102 -16.03 -93.37 -3.91
C PHE A 102 -16.88 -92.21 -4.43
N SER A 103 -16.36 -90.98 -4.42
CA SER A 103 -17.08 -89.79 -4.89
C SER A 103 -17.47 -89.86 -6.36
N SER A 104 -16.64 -90.48 -7.20
CA SER A 104 -16.90 -90.68 -8.62
C SER A 104 -17.91 -91.78 -8.90
N HIS A 105 -18.31 -92.55 -7.89
CA HIS A 105 -19.08 -93.77 -8.03
C HIS A 105 -18.47 -94.77 -9.01
N SER A 106 -17.14 -94.75 -9.17
CA SER A 106 -16.43 -95.59 -10.13
C SER A 106 -15.16 -96.18 -9.55
N TRP A 107 -14.73 -97.31 -10.11
CA TRP A 107 -13.45 -97.92 -9.79
C TRP A 107 -12.92 -98.62 -11.03
N PHE A 108 -11.61 -98.83 -11.06
CA PHE A 108 -10.95 -99.64 -12.07
C PHE A 108 -10.04 -100.68 -11.41
N MET A 109 -9.70 -101.71 -12.17
CA MET A 109 -8.77 -102.73 -11.76
C MET A 109 -8.11 -103.38 -12.97
N VAL A 110 -6.85 -103.77 -12.84
CA VAL A 110 -6.07 -104.39 -13.91
C VAL A 110 -5.34 -105.60 -13.36
N SER A 111 -5.49 -106.76 -14.01
CA SER A 111 -4.71 -107.96 -13.68
C SER A 111 -3.33 -107.91 -14.32
N ALA A 112 -2.27 -108.13 -13.53
CA ALA A 112 -0.91 -108.24 -14.04
C ALA A 112 -0.67 -109.53 -14.84
N ASP A 113 -1.40 -110.61 -14.54
CA ASP A 113 -1.23 -111.91 -15.19
C ASP A 113 -1.98 -111.96 -16.55
N SER A 114 -3.24 -111.50 -16.60
CA SER A 114 -4.05 -111.55 -17.83
C SER A 114 -3.99 -110.27 -18.67
N LEU A 115 -3.58 -109.14 -18.08
CA LEU A 115 -3.64 -107.79 -18.65
C LEU A 115 -5.07 -107.29 -18.92
N ASN A 116 -6.08 -107.92 -18.33
CA ASN A 116 -7.46 -107.47 -18.43
C ASN A 116 -7.67 -106.21 -17.59
N TYR A 117 -8.25 -105.18 -18.21
CA TYR A 117 -8.68 -103.93 -17.58
C TYR A 117 -10.19 -104.00 -17.32
N TYR A 118 -10.58 -103.81 -16.07
CA TYR A 118 -11.96 -103.79 -15.60
C TYR A 118 -12.30 -102.40 -15.12
N TYR A 119 -13.43 -101.86 -15.55
CA TYR A 119 -13.89 -100.56 -15.12
C TYR A 119 -15.38 -100.58 -14.84
N ARG A 120 -15.76 -100.04 -13.68
CA ARG A 120 -17.14 -99.85 -13.25
C ARG A 120 -17.47 -98.37 -13.37
N ALA A 121 -18.27 -98.01 -14.37
CA ALA A 121 -18.76 -96.65 -14.58
C ALA A 121 -19.90 -96.32 -13.59
N PRO A 122 -20.18 -95.04 -13.29
CA PRO A 122 -21.19 -94.63 -12.31
C PRO A 122 -22.58 -95.25 -12.54
N GLU A 123 -22.95 -95.39 -13.81
CA GLU A 123 -24.28 -95.79 -14.27
C GLU A 123 -24.35 -97.27 -14.70
N GLN A 124 -23.22 -98.00 -14.65
CA GLN A 124 -23.13 -99.38 -15.16
C GLN A 124 -22.52 -100.30 -14.08
N PRO A 125 -23.30 -101.25 -13.52
CA PRO A 125 -22.79 -102.19 -12.53
C PRO A 125 -21.78 -103.16 -13.15
N PHE A 126 -20.88 -103.67 -12.33
CA PHE A 126 -19.85 -104.61 -12.78
C PHE A 126 -20.45 -105.95 -13.23
N ASP A 127 -20.25 -106.33 -14.50
CA ASP A 127 -20.80 -107.55 -15.11
C ASP A 127 -19.80 -108.73 -15.19
N GLY A 128 -18.59 -108.53 -14.65
CA GLY A 128 -17.52 -109.54 -14.65
C GLY A 128 -16.72 -109.63 -15.94
N ARG A 129 -17.01 -108.83 -16.97
CA ARG A 129 -16.27 -108.84 -18.23
C ARG A 129 -15.19 -107.75 -18.25
N PRO A 130 -14.01 -108.01 -18.84
CA PRO A 130 -13.01 -106.98 -19.01
C PRO A 130 -13.51 -105.93 -20.00
N SER A 131 -13.32 -104.66 -19.68
CA SER A 131 -13.62 -103.55 -20.58
C SER A 131 -12.71 -103.60 -21.80
N TYR A 132 -11.43 -103.92 -21.61
CA TYR A 132 -10.46 -104.24 -22.68
C TYR A 132 -9.22 -104.94 -22.08
N ARG A 133 -8.27 -105.32 -22.93
CA ARG A 133 -6.98 -105.90 -22.53
C ARG A 133 -5.85 -104.94 -22.87
N LEU A 134 -4.93 -104.70 -21.94
CA LEU A 134 -3.79 -103.80 -22.13
C LEU A 134 -2.78 -104.36 -23.14
N ASP A 135 -2.21 -103.46 -23.94
CA ASP A 135 -1.14 -103.77 -24.89
C ASP A 135 0.14 -102.98 -24.53
N ALA A 136 1.23 -103.69 -24.24
CA ALA A 136 2.53 -103.11 -23.92
C ALA A 136 3.16 -102.29 -25.06
N ARG A 137 2.59 -102.32 -26.28
CA ARG A 137 3.01 -101.49 -27.43
C ARG A 137 2.13 -100.24 -27.60
N SER A 138 0.97 -100.19 -26.96
CA SER A 138 0.09 -99.03 -26.96
C SER A 138 0.73 -97.92 -26.14
N ALA A 139 0.72 -96.70 -26.67
CA ALA A 139 1.11 -95.51 -25.92
C ALA A 139 0.16 -95.34 -24.71
N ASP A 140 -1.15 -95.43 -24.94
CA ASP A 140 -2.19 -95.22 -23.91
C ASP A 140 -2.13 -96.21 -22.74
N ASP A 141 -1.43 -97.35 -22.87
CA ASP A 141 -1.32 -98.37 -21.83
C ASP A 141 0.05 -98.37 -21.11
N GLN A 142 1.01 -97.53 -21.55
CA GLN A 142 2.35 -97.49 -20.96
C GLN A 142 2.35 -97.15 -19.47
N TRP A 143 1.38 -96.36 -19.01
CA TRP A 143 1.25 -95.97 -17.61
C TRP A 143 1.24 -97.18 -16.66
N PHE A 144 0.52 -98.26 -17.04
CA PHE A 144 0.43 -99.48 -16.24
C PHE A 144 1.80 -100.15 -16.13
N PHE A 145 2.47 -100.38 -17.26
CA PHE A 145 3.77 -101.05 -17.30
C PHE A 145 4.87 -100.22 -16.64
N ASN A 146 4.79 -98.89 -16.74
CA ASN A 146 5.73 -97.98 -16.09
C ASN A 146 5.56 -98.00 -14.58
N LEU A 147 4.32 -97.97 -14.09
CA LEU A 147 4.04 -98.05 -12.66
C LEU A 147 4.43 -99.41 -12.05
N MET A 148 4.14 -100.51 -12.77
CA MET A 148 4.55 -101.86 -12.34
C MET A 148 6.08 -102.02 -12.28
N ARG A 149 6.83 -101.28 -13.12
CA ARG A 149 8.31 -101.23 -13.08
C ARG A 149 8.88 -100.28 -12.03
N ALA A 150 8.22 -99.14 -11.81
CA ALA A 150 8.70 -98.07 -10.94
C ALA A 150 8.80 -98.48 -9.46
N GLY A 151 8.09 -99.53 -9.03
CA GLY A 151 8.16 -99.95 -7.63
C GLY A 151 7.29 -99.10 -6.69
N GLU A 152 6.60 -98.07 -7.20
CA GLU A 152 5.68 -97.22 -6.44
C GLU A 152 4.41 -97.98 -6.02
N ARG A 153 3.97 -97.78 -4.77
CA ARG A 153 2.75 -98.41 -4.23
C ARG A 153 1.48 -97.69 -4.63
N LEU A 154 1.59 -96.38 -4.84
CA LEU A 154 0.50 -95.46 -5.13
C LEU A 154 1.04 -94.46 -6.14
N ASN A 155 0.25 -94.17 -7.17
CA ASN A 155 0.56 -93.17 -8.17
C ASN A 155 -0.71 -92.43 -8.55
N ILE A 156 -0.65 -91.10 -8.56
CA ILE A 156 -1.75 -90.25 -9.00
C ILE A 156 -1.35 -89.56 -10.29
N ASN A 157 -2.19 -89.66 -11.32
CA ASN A 157 -1.93 -89.03 -12.60
C ASN A 157 -3.18 -88.37 -13.17
N VAL A 158 -2.99 -87.19 -13.75
CA VAL A 158 -4.01 -86.50 -14.54
C VAL A 158 -3.87 -86.95 -15.99
N ASN A 159 -4.89 -87.62 -16.51
CA ASN A 159 -4.86 -88.10 -17.88
C ASN A 159 -6.21 -87.90 -18.57
N HIS A 160 -6.15 -87.58 -19.86
CA HIS A 160 -7.31 -87.64 -20.73
C HIS A 160 -7.49 -89.09 -21.19
N ASP A 161 -8.52 -89.74 -20.68
CA ASP A 161 -8.82 -91.10 -21.12
C ASP A 161 -9.50 -91.02 -22.50
N SER A 162 -8.76 -91.43 -23.55
CA SER A 162 -9.20 -91.42 -24.95
C SER A 162 -10.44 -92.29 -25.20
N ARG A 163 -10.70 -93.27 -24.31
CA ARG A 163 -11.81 -94.23 -24.42
C ARG A 163 -13.02 -93.84 -23.58
N LEU A 164 -12.80 -93.14 -22.47
CA LEU A 164 -13.86 -92.59 -21.61
C LEU A 164 -14.25 -91.15 -21.96
N GLY A 165 -13.51 -90.49 -22.86
CA GLY A 165 -13.81 -89.14 -23.35
C GLY A 165 -13.77 -88.06 -22.27
N THR A 166 -13.10 -88.32 -21.16
CA THR A 166 -13.06 -87.43 -19.99
C THR A 166 -11.66 -87.38 -19.39
N THR A 167 -11.26 -86.20 -18.94
CA THR A 167 -10.02 -86.02 -18.18
C THR A 167 -10.29 -86.30 -16.72
N ARG A 168 -9.50 -87.20 -16.13
CA ARG A 168 -9.68 -87.63 -14.74
C ARG A 168 -8.35 -87.64 -14.00
N VAL A 169 -8.45 -87.43 -12.70
CA VAL A 169 -7.35 -87.66 -11.76
C VAL A 169 -7.45 -89.10 -11.32
N TRP A 170 -6.60 -89.97 -11.86
CA TRP A 170 -6.59 -91.39 -11.55
C TRP A 170 -5.74 -91.65 -10.32
N ILE A 171 -6.30 -92.39 -9.36
CA ILE A 171 -5.60 -92.87 -8.17
C ILE A 171 -5.31 -94.34 -8.38
N ASN A 172 -4.05 -94.67 -8.68
CA ASN A 172 -3.62 -96.02 -8.98
C ASN A 172 -2.92 -96.62 -7.77
N VAL A 173 -3.46 -97.68 -7.20
CA VAL A 173 -2.85 -98.41 -6.08
C VAL A 173 -2.41 -99.78 -6.56
N ARG A 174 -1.17 -100.14 -6.24
CA ARG A 174 -0.63 -101.47 -6.57
C ARG A 174 -1.18 -102.52 -5.61
N VAL A 175 -1.74 -103.57 -6.19
CA VAL A 175 -2.25 -104.72 -5.45
C VAL A 175 -1.13 -105.76 -5.34
N GLU A 176 -0.75 -106.11 -4.11
CA GLU A 176 0.33 -107.06 -3.83
C GLU A 176 -0.13 -108.18 -2.88
N GLU A 177 0.43 -109.37 -3.08
CA GLU A 177 0.32 -110.48 -2.15
C GLU A 177 1.68 -111.15 -1.98
N GLN A 178 2.19 -111.22 -0.74
CA GLN A 178 3.49 -111.81 -0.39
C GLN A 178 4.67 -111.28 -1.24
N GLY A 179 4.63 -110.01 -1.65
CA GLY A 179 5.67 -109.37 -2.46
C GLY A 179 5.56 -109.58 -3.98
N LYS A 180 4.55 -110.34 -4.46
CA LYS A 180 4.19 -110.41 -5.89
C LYS A 180 3.12 -109.35 -6.18
N ALA A 181 3.35 -108.50 -7.18
CA ALA A 181 2.32 -107.58 -7.67
C ALA A 181 1.29 -108.36 -8.50
N LEU A 182 0.04 -108.37 -8.05
CA LEU A 182 -1.08 -109.05 -8.71
C LEU A 182 -1.75 -108.17 -9.77
N GLY A 183 -1.59 -106.86 -9.67
CA GLY A 183 -2.28 -105.90 -10.52
C GLY A 183 -2.33 -104.50 -9.95
N LEU A 184 -3.19 -103.67 -10.52
CA LEU A 184 -3.53 -102.34 -10.00
C LEU A 184 -5.03 -102.28 -9.71
N ALA A 185 -5.42 -101.51 -8.70
CA ALA A 185 -6.81 -101.17 -8.42
C ALA A 185 -6.90 -99.71 -7.97
N GLY A 186 -8.03 -99.08 -8.23
CA GLY A 186 -8.15 -97.67 -7.93
C GLY A 186 -9.47 -97.04 -8.36
N THR A 187 -9.50 -95.72 -8.33
CA THR A 187 -10.63 -94.89 -8.77
C THR A 187 -10.14 -93.69 -9.56
N GLY A 188 -11.06 -92.95 -10.17
CA GLY A 188 -10.75 -91.68 -10.84
C GLY A 188 -11.68 -90.57 -10.35
N ILE A 189 -11.12 -89.41 -10.04
CA ILE A 189 -11.88 -88.18 -9.73
C ILE A 189 -12.11 -87.40 -11.03
N ASP A 190 -13.31 -86.87 -11.21
CA ASP A 190 -13.64 -86.01 -12.35
C ASP A 190 -12.85 -84.69 -12.28
N LEU A 191 -11.95 -84.46 -13.25
CA LEU A 191 -11.08 -83.28 -13.25
C LEU A 191 -11.88 -82.00 -13.50
N THR A 192 -12.91 -82.04 -14.33
CA THR A 192 -13.71 -80.84 -14.63
C THR A 192 -14.45 -80.37 -13.39
N ARG A 193 -15.07 -81.28 -12.63
CA ARG A 193 -15.67 -80.95 -11.34
C ARG A 193 -14.62 -80.43 -10.36
N PHE A 194 -13.47 -81.11 -10.28
CA PHE A 194 -12.37 -80.70 -9.41
C PHE A 194 -11.80 -79.31 -9.74
N ILE A 195 -11.56 -78.99 -11.02
CA ILE A 195 -11.09 -77.67 -11.45
C ILE A 195 -12.15 -76.61 -11.11
N ASN A 196 -13.43 -76.88 -11.36
CA ASN A 196 -14.49 -75.90 -11.06
C ASN A 196 -14.66 -75.64 -9.56
N ASP A 197 -14.55 -76.68 -8.73
CA ASP A 197 -14.77 -76.56 -7.29
C ASP A 197 -13.57 -75.94 -6.55
N PHE A 198 -12.33 -76.12 -7.07
CA PHE A 198 -11.10 -75.75 -6.34
C PHE A 198 -10.20 -74.73 -7.05
N ILE A 199 -10.30 -74.58 -8.38
CA ILE A 199 -9.36 -73.79 -9.20
C ILE A 199 -10.05 -72.62 -9.90
N ALA A 200 -11.20 -72.84 -10.52
CA ALA A 200 -11.98 -71.79 -11.18
C ALA A 200 -12.85 -71.03 -10.14
N ILE A 201 -12.19 -70.41 -9.17
CA ILE A 201 -12.86 -69.57 -8.17
C ILE A 201 -13.16 -68.21 -8.81
N ASP A 202 -14.41 -67.75 -8.74
CA ASP A 202 -14.88 -66.45 -9.28
C ASP A 202 -14.43 -65.26 -8.40
N LYS A 203 -13.12 -65.17 -8.12
CA LYS A 203 -12.51 -64.06 -7.38
C LYS A 203 -11.48 -63.35 -8.24
N ALA A 204 -11.78 -62.10 -8.59
CA ALA A 204 -10.91 -61.26 -9.39
C ALA A 204 -9.50 -61.18 -8.78
N GLY A 205 -8.48 -61.51 -9.58
CA GLY A 205 -7.08 -61.41 -9.19
C GLY A 205 -6.55 -62.53 -8.28
N VAL A 206 -7.28 -63.64 -8.09
CA VAL A 206 -6.80 -64.80 -7.34
C VAL A 206 -6.90 -66.06 -8.20
N MET A 207 -5.79 -66.77 -8.37
CA MET A 207 -5.71 -67.94 -9.24
C MET A 207 -4.99 -69.10 -8.54
N PRO A 208 -5.74 -70.10 -8.03
CA PRO A 208 -5.17 -71.35 -7.52
C PRO A 208 -4.64 -72.22 -8.67
N MET A 209 -3.65 -73.05 -8.37
CA MET A 209 -3.10 -74.06 -9.28
C MET A 209 -2.39 -75.16 -8.48
N ILE A 210 -2.28 -76.35 -9.08
CA ILE A 210 -1.56 -77.48 -8.49
C ILE A 210 -0.35 -77.77 -9.35
N LEU A 211 0.79 -77.98 -8.71
CA LEU A 211 2.07 -78.26 -9.34
C LEU A 211 2.62 -79.60 -8.84
N ASP A 212 3.36 -80.31 -9.69
CA ASP A 212 4.17 -81.45 -9.24
C ASP A 212 5.48 -80.98 -8.56
N ARG A 213 6.30 -81.94 -8.09
CA ARG A 213 7.61 -81.68 -7.48
C ARG A 213 8.57 -80.85 -8.35
N ASP A 214 8.42 -80.91 -9.67
CA ASP A 214 9.27 -80.22 -10.64
C ASP A 214 8.66 -78.87 -11.06
N GLY A 215 7.49 -78.49 -10.51
CA GLY A 215 6.81 -77.24 -10.82
C GLY A 215 5.95 -77.27 -12.09
N ARG A 216 5.63 -78.44 -12.64
CA ARG A 216 4.70 -78.57 -13.79
C ARG A 216 3.26 -78.50 -13.33
N PHE A 217 2.38 -77.87 -14.12
CA PHE A 217 0.98 -77.74 -13.76
C PHE A 217 0.24 -79.08 -13.85
N GLN A 218 -0.24 -79.57 -12.70
CA GLN A 218 -1.16 -80.72 -12.62
C GLN A 218 -2.62 -80.28 -12.73
N ALA A 219 -2.93 -79.06 -12.31
CA ALA A 219 -4.24 -78.47 -12.48
C ALA A 219 -4.15 -76.94 -12.53
N HIS A 220 -4.84 -76.33 -13.50
CA HIS A 220 -4.82 -74.90 -13.76
C HIS A 220 -6.14 -74.46 -14.42
N ALA A 221 -6.54 -73.20 -14.26
CA ALA A 221 -7.78 -72.68 -14.84
C ALA A 221 -7.75 -72.70 -16.38
N ASP A 222 -6.59 -72.38 -16.95
CA ASP A 222 -6.28 -72.65 -18.35
C ASP A 222 -5.83 -74.11 -18.53
N ALA A 223 -6.71 -74.91 -19.16
CA ALA A 223 -6.48 -76.33 -19.40
C ALA A 223 -5.29 -76.62 -20.34
N SER A 224 -4.86 -75.65 -21.17
CA SER A 224 -3.73 -75.84 -22.09
C SER A 224 -2.38 -75.98 -21.38
N LEU A 225 -2.30 -75.53 -20.13
CA LEU A 225 -1.08 -75.59 -19.32
C LEU A 225 -0.92 -76.90 -18.55
N ILE A 226 -1.98 -77.70 -18.45
CA ILE A 226 -1.99 -78.93 -17.65
C ILE A 226 -1.11 -79.98 -18.34
N ALA A 227 -0.13 -80.51 -17.61
CA ALA A 227 0.75 -81.57 -18.08
C ALA A 227 0.02 -82.93 -18.11
N LEU A 228 -0.66 -83.22 -19.22
CA LEU A 228 -1.34 -84.49 -19.44
C LEU A 228 -0.33 -85.63 -19.61
N GLY A 229 -0.39 -86.65 -18.74
CA GLY A 229 0.38 -87.90 -18.90
C GLY A 229 1.84 -87.90 -18.40
N SER A 230 2.31 -86.86 -17.69
CA SER A 230 3.72 -86.76 -17.24
C SER A 230 4.15 -87.84 -16.23
N ALA A 231 3.23 -88.29 -15.36
CA ALA A 231 3.48 -89.35 -14.38
C ALA A 231 3.61 -90.76 -15.00
N ALA A 232 3.23 -90.93 -16.27
CA ALA A 232 3.31 -92.20 -16.99
C ALA A 232 4.64 -92.38 -17.74
N GLY A 233 5.69 -91.61 -17.43
CA GLY A 233 7.02 -91.76 -18.07
C GLY A 233 7.05 -91.42 -19.56
N MET A 234 6.01 -90.76 -20.09
CA MET A 234 6.05 -90.15 -21.41
C MET A 234 6.72 -88.79 -21.30
N ASN A 235 7.65 -88.50 -22.24
CA ASN A 235 8.29 -87.18 -22.39
C ASN A 235 7.26 -86.10 -22.80
N GLY A 236 6.33 -85.78 -21.91
CA GLY A 236 5.46 -84.63 -22.07
C GLY A 236 6.25 -83.36 -21.77
N GLU A 237 6.45 -82.51 -22.78
CA GLU A 237 6.91 -81.12 -22.65
C GLU A 237 5.84 -80.28 -21.92
N GLY A 238 5.64 -80.51 -20.63
CA GLY A 238 4.74 -79.70 -19.81
C GLY A 238 5.41 -78.38 -19.44
N THR A 239 4.73 -77.25 -19.66
CA THR A 239 5.18 -75.94 -19.19
C THR A 239 5.29 -75.94 -17.67
N THR A 240 6.41 -75.46 -17.14
CA THR A 240 6.62 -75.31 -15.69
C THR A 240 6.24 -73.88 -15.25
N LEU A 241 6.03 -73.71 -13.95
CA LEU A 241 5.90 -72.37 -13.38
C LEU A 241 7.20 -71.55 -13.56
N HIS A 242 8.37 -72.19 -13.63
CA HIS A 242 9.65 -71.53 -13.91
C HIS A 242 9.71 -70.93 -15.32
N ASP A 243 9.03 -71.53 -16.30
CA ASP A 243 8.95 -71.03 -17.68
C ASP A 243 8.09 -69.77 -17.79
N ARG A 244 7.21 -69.52 -16.81
CA ARG A 244 6.35 -68.34 -16.74
C ARG A 244 7.02 -67.13 -16.09
N LEU A 245 8.25 -67.28 -15.60
CA LEU A 245 9.01 -66.20 -14.97
C LEU A 245 9.98 -65.54 -15.97
N ASP A 246 9.99 -64.21 -15.99
CA ASP A 246 10.73 -63.41 -16.97
C ASP A 246 12.24 -63.47 -16.73
N THR A 247 12.69 -63.54 -15.47
CA THR A 247 14.11 -63.39 -15.11
C THR A 247 14.74 -64.66 -14.50
N ALA A 248 16.04 -64.86 -14.76
CA ALA A 248 16.79 -65.98 -14.15
C ALA A 248 16.81 -65.91 -12.62
N GLY A 249 16.90 -64.69 -12.04
CA GLY A 249 16.85 -64.49 -10.59
C GLY A 249 15.49 -64.83 -9.97
N GLU A 250 14.38 -64.63 -10.69
CA GLU A 250 13.05 -65.10 -10.24
C GLU A 250 12.96 -66.63 -10.25
N ARG A 251 13.55 -67.31 -11.24
CA ARG A 251 13.57 -68.79 -11.26
C ARG A 251 14.34 -69.39 -10.09
N GLU A 252 15.45 -68.77 -9.69
CA GLU A 252 16.19 -69.15 -8.47
C GLU A 252 15.35 -68.92 -7.20
N ARG A 253 14.68 -67.77 -7.09
CA ARG A 253 13.79 -67.47 -5.96
C ARG A 253 12.60 -68.42 -5.88
N LEU A 254 12.00 -68.80 -7.01
CA LEU A 254 10.93 -69.78 -7.05
C LEU A 254 11.41 -71.15 -6.57
N THR A 255 12.59 -71.57 -7.00
CA THR A 255 13.19 -72.84 -6.55
C THR A 255 13.43 -72.84 -5.04
N ALA A 256 13.92 -71.73 -4.49
CA ALA A 256 14.06 -71.55 -3.04
C ALA A 256 12.71 -71.57 -2.32
N LEU A 257 11.67 -70.97 -2.91
CA LEU A 257 10.31 -70.93 -2.36
C LEU A 257 9.66 -72.33 -2.32
N LEU A 258 9.80 -73.12 -3.37
CA LEU A 258 9.32 -74.50 -3.44
C LEU A 258 10.05 -75.39 -2.41
N ALA A 259 11.37 -75.23 -2.27
CA ALA A 259 12.16 -75.93 -1.26
C ALA A 259 11.73 -75.53 0.17
N GLN A 260 11.46 -74.23 0.39
CA GLN A 260 10.95 -73.73 1.67
C GLN A 260 9.58 -74.32 2.00
N ALA A 261 8.63 -74.32 1.05
CA ALA A 261 7.31 -74.89 1.25
C ALA A 261 7.36 -76.39 1.59
N ASN A 262 8.25 -77.15 0.96
CA ASN A 262 8.45 -78.57 1.26
C ASN A 262 8.99 -78.78 2.70
N SER A 263 9.89 -77.92 3.16
CA SER A 263 10.40 -77.98 4.54
C SER A 263 9.36 -77.64 5.63
N THR A 264 8.23 -77.02 5.26
CA THR A 264 7.12 -76.66 6.16
C THR A 264 5.75 -77.14 5.63
N PRO A 265 5.42 -78.44 5.75
CA PRO A 265 4.22 -79.07 5.20
C PRO A 265 2.84 -78.53 5.63
N SER A 266 2.79 -77.60 6.59
CA SER A 266 1.55 -76.93 7.04
C SER A 266 1.65 -75.41 7.01
N GLY A 267 2.75 -74.89 6.47
CA GLY A 267 2.98 -73.47 6.25
C GLY A 267 2.61 -73.06 4.82
N VAL A 268 2.61 -71.75 4.61
CA VAL A 268 2.56 -71.16 3.28
C VAL A 268 3.82 -70.34 3.11
N ALA A 269 4.63 -70.69 2.11
CA ALA A 269 5.75 -69.88 1.69
C ALA A 269 5.24 -68.84 0.70
N MET A 270 5.63 -67.58 0.85
CA MET A 270 5.16 -66.49 -0.01
C MET A 270 6.30 -65.60 -0.46
N ASP A 271 6.34 -65.26 -1.75
CA ASP A 271 7.21 -64.21 -2.27
C ASP A 271 6.58 -63.51 -3.50
N TRP A 272 7.13 -62.35 -3.84
CA TRP A 272 6.71 -61.52 -4.96
C TRP A 272 7.42 -61.92 -6.26
N PHE A 273 6.64 -62.16 -7.31
CA PHE A 273 7.13 -62.46 -8.65
C PHE A 273 6.45 -61.59 -9.70
N THR A 274 7.10 -61.47 -10.85
CA THR A 274 6.51 -60.86 -12.04
C THR A 274 6.01 -61.98 -12.94
N LEU A 275 4.69 -62.09 -13.07
CA LEU A 275 4.02 -63.08 -13.90
C LEU A 275 3.17 -62.31 -14.91
N GLU A 276 3.33 -62.63 -16.20
CA GLU A 276 2.60 -61.96 -17.30
C GLU A 276 2.73 -60.41 -17.28
N GLY A 277 3.91 -59.92 -16.89
CA GLY A 277 4.21 -58.47 -16.80
C GLY A 277 3.59 -57.75 -15.59
N ARG A 278 2.98 -58.48 -14.64
CA ARG A 278 2.39 -57.91 -13.42
C ARG A 278 3.07 -58.45 -12.18
N ARG A 279 3.27 -57.56 -11.19
CA ARG A 279 3.79 -57.94 -9.87
C ARG A 279 2.68 -58.63 -9.08
N GLN A 280 2.85 -59.93 -8.84
CA GLN A 280 1.87 -60.78 -8.18
C GLN A 280 2.52 -61.52 -6.99
N LEU A 281 1.73 -61.74 -5.96
CA LEU A 281 2.13 -62.48 -4.76
C LEU A 281 1.86 -63.96 -5.02
N LEU A 282 2.90 -64.78 -4.97
CA LEU A 282 2.79 -66.23 -5.11
C LEU A 282 2.84 -66.85 -3.72
N ALA A 283 1.80 -67.61 -3.37
CA ALA A 283 1.68 -68.32 -2.10
C ALA A 283 1.65 -69.82 -2.36
N ILE A 284 2.57 -70.58 -1.75
CA ILE A 284 2.77 -72.01 -1.99
C ILE A 284 2.64 -72.80 -0.70
N SER A 285 1.87 -73.88 -0.73
CA SER A 285 1.82 -74.90 0.33
C SER A 285 2.14 -76.27 -0.28
N TYR A 286 2.83 -77.13 0.48
CA TYR A 286 3.23 -78.46 0.03
C TYR A 286 2.30 -79.54 0.59
N ILE A 287 1.97 -80.53 -0.24
CA ILE A 287 1.05 -81.63 0.06
C ILE A 287 1.86 -82.94 0.14
N PRO A 288 2.24 -83.40 1.35
CA PRO A 288 3.12 -84.55 1.53
C PRO A 288 2.56 -85.87 0.98
N GLU A 289 1.25 -86.07 1.04
CA GLU A 289 0.58 -87.29 0.59
C GLU A 289 0.72 -87.51 -0.92
N LEU A 290 0.98 -86.45 -1.67
CA LEU A 290 1.00 -86.43 -3.14
C LEU A 290 2.35 -86.10 -3.76
N ASP A 291 3.28 -85.56 -2.98
CA ASP A 291 4.50 -84.91 -3.50
C ASP A 291 4.18 -83.74 -4.46
N TRP A 292 3.08 -83.02 -4.20
CA TRP A 292 2.58 -81.90 -5.01
C TRP A 292 2.59 -80.59 -4.21
N TYR A 293 2.58 -79.47 -4.94
CA TYR A 293 2.43 -78.12 -4.38
C TYR A 293 1.07 -77.52 -4.77
N LEU A 294 0.39 -76.91 -3.82
CA LEU A 294 -0.70 -75.98 -4.08
C LEU A 294 -0.12 -74.56 -4.15
N ALA A 295 -0.19 -73.94 -5.32
CA ALA A 295 0.21 -72.56 -5.52
C ALA A 295 -1.02 -71.67 -5.75
N THR A 296 -0.99 -70.46 -5.20
CA THR A 296 -2.00 -69.42 -5.47
C THR A 296 -1.27 -68.16 -5.91
N VAL A 297 -1.63 -67.67 -7.09
CA VAL A 297 -1.16 -66.38 -7.62
C VAL A 297 -2.19 -65.31 -7.26
N MET A 298 -1.73 -64.19 -6.69
CA MET A 298 -2.60 -63.09 -6.27
C MET A 298 -2.12 -61.73 -6.79
N ASP A 299 -3.00 -61.03 -7.50
CA ASP A 299 -2.83 -59.62 -7.90
C ASP A 299 -3.55 -58.72 -6.88
N LEU A 300 -2.76 -58.11 -5.97
CA LEU A 300 -3.31 -57.22 -4.94
C LEU A 300 -3.99 -55.97 -5.51
N GLY A 301 -3.68 -55.57 -6.75
CA GLY A 301 -4.34 -54.45 -7.42
C GLY A 301 -5.77 -54.78 -7.85
N LEU A 302 -6.04 -56.05 -8.17
CA LEU A 302 -7.35 -56.54 -8.61
C LEU A 302 -8.17 -57.17 -7.48
N ALA A 303 -7.53 -57.73 -6.45
CA ALA A 303 -8.16 -58.53 -5.40
C ALA A 303 -9.13 -57.77 -4.45
N GLN A 304 -9.51 -56.52 -4.76
CA GLN A 304 -10.49 -55.68 -4.02
C GLN A 304 -10.41 -55.85 -2.49
N VAL A 305 -9.21 -55.82 -1.92
CA VAL A 305 -8.98 -56.07 -0.48
C VAL A 305 -9.63 -54.98 0.40
N LEU A 306 -9.92 -53.81 -0.19
CA LEU A 306 -10.58 -52.67 0.47
C LEU A 306 -11.80 -52.20 -0.34
N ASP A 307 -12.91 -51.93 0.34
CA ASP A 307 -14.13 -51.40 -0.29
C ASP A 307 -13.89 -49.96 -0.82
N PRO A 308 -13.95 -49.74 -2.14
CA PRO A 308 -13.74 -48.42 -2.73
C PRO A 308 -14.78 -47.37 -2.28
N GLY A 309 -15.97 -47.80 -1.83
CA GLY A 309 -17.00 -46.92 -1.27
C GLY A 309 -16.56 -46.31 0.06
N LEU A 310 -16.04 -47.13 0.97
CA LEU A 310 -15.55 -46.69 2.28
C LEU A 310 -14.35 -45.72 2.14
N VAL A 311 -13.42 -46.02 1.23
CA VAL A 311 -12.26 -45.15 0.97
C VAL A 311 -12.70 -43.79 0.41
N LYS A 312 -13.64 -43.76 -0.54
CA LYS A 312 -14.20 -42.50 -1.07
C LYS A 312 -14.94 -41.70 -0.01
N ALA A 313 -15.73 -42.36 0.84
CA ALA A 313 -16.44 -41.70 1.94
C ALA A 313 -15.46 -41.11 2.97
N ALA A 314 -14.39 -41.83 3.32
CA ALA A 314 -13.34 -41.34 4.21
C ALA A 314 -12.62 -40.11 3.62
N LEU A 315 -12.29 -40.14 2.33
CA LEU A 315 -11.69 -39.00 1.63
C LEU A 315 -12.63 -37.77 1.61
N LEU A 316 -13.92 -37.98 1.33
CA LEU A 316 -14.91 -36.90 1.34
C LEU A 316 -15.03 -36.29 2.76
N GLY A 317 -15.08 -37.12 3.79
CA GLY A 317 -15.12 -36.69 5.18
C GLY A 317 -13.90 -35.85 5.58
N LEU A 318 -12.70 -36.26 5.15
CA LEU A 318 -11.46 -35.51 5.37
C LEU A 318 -11.51 -34.13 4.73
N VAL A 319 -11.97 -34.04 3.47
CA VAL A 319 -12.10 -32.77 2.74
C VAL A 319 -13.12 -31.84 3.43
N LEU A 320 -14.26 -32.37 3.85
CA LEU A 320 -15.28 -31.62 4.59
C LEU A 320 -14.75 -31.09 5.93
N MET A 321 -14.04 -31.93 6.69
CA MET A 321 -13.42 -31.52 7.96
C MET A 321 -12.41 -30.39 7.75
N LEU A 322 -11.55 -30.51 6.71
CA LEU A 322 -10.58 -29.47 6.36
C LEU A 322 -11.28 -28.15 5.98
N ALA A 323 -12.37 -28.22 5.21
CA ALA A 323 -13.14 -27.04 4.82
C ALA A 323 -13.76 -26.33 6.03
N VAL A 324 -14.32 -27.07 6.98
CA VAL A 324 -14.88 -26.53 8.23
C VAL A 324 -13.79 -25.86 9.07
N LEU A 325 -12.63 -26.51 9.22
CA LEU A 325 -11.48 -25.95 9.94
C LEU A 325 -11.01 -24.63 9.32
N LEU A 326 -10.85 -24.61 7.99
CA LEU A 326 -10.47 -23.40 7.23
C LEU A 326 -11.47 -22.26 7.43
N LEU A 327 -12.78 -22.56 7.38
CA LEU A 327 -13.83 -21.57 7.64
C LEU A 327 -13.77 -21.02 9.07
N GLY A 328 -13.60 -21.89 10.06
CA GLY A 328 -13.49 -21.50 11.47
C GLY A 328 -12.28 -20.61 11.73
N LEU A 329 -11.13 -20.95 11.15
CA LEU A 329 -9.90 -20.18 11.28
C LEU A 329 -10.00 -18.82 10.56
N ALA A 330 -10.59 -18.80 9.35
CA ALA A 330 -10.87 -17.56 8.63
C ALA A 330 -11.82 -16.64 9.41
N TYR A 331 -12.87 -17.21 10.04
CA TYR A 331 -13.77 -16.47 10.92
C TYR A 331 -13.05 -15.94 12.17
N GLY A 332 -12.16 -16.74 12.76
CA GLY A 332 -11.32 -16.34 13.89
C GLY A 332 -10.49 -15.11 13.57
N VAL A 333 -9.70 -15.15 12.48
CA VAL A 333 -8.85 -14.03 12.02
C VAL A 333 -9.67 -12.78 11.71
N GLU A 334 -10.86 -12.94 11.11
CA GLU A 334 -11.77 -11.83 10.84
C GLU A 334 -12.20 -11.13 12.14
N ARG A 335 -12.53 -11.91 13.18
CA ARG A 335 -13.06 -11.40 14.44
C ARG A 335 -11.98 -10.84 15.38
N THR A 336 -10.81 -11.47 15.44
CA THR A 336 -9.74 -11.10 16.39
C THR A 336 -8.78 -10.05 15.83
N VAL A 337 -8.50 -10.06 14.52
CA VAL A 337 -7.47 -9.18 13.92
C VAL A 337 -8.10 -8.14 13.00
N LEU A 338 -8.86 -8.56 12.00
CA LEU A 338 -9.29 -7.67 10.91
C LEU A 338 -10.38 -6.67 11.33
N ARG A 339 -11.29 -7.05 12.23
CA ARG A 339 -12.38 -6.17 12.69
C ARG A 339 -11.89 -5.06 13.62
N PRO A 340 -11.06 -5.30 14.64
CA PRO A 340 -10.48 -4.23 15.45
C PRO A 340 -9.63 -3.25 14.64
N LEU A 341 -8.79 -3.74 13.71
CA LEU A 341 -7.97 -2.89 12.84
C LEU A 341 -8.81 -1.96 11.96
N ARG A 342 -9.92 -2.45 11.40
CA ARG A 342 -10.84 -1.59 10.62
C ARG A 342 -11.53 -0.54 11.47
N ARG A 343 -11.86 -0.85 12.72
CA ARG A 343 -12.41 0.16 13.65
C ARG A 343 -11.39 1.24 13.96
N LEU A 344 -10.14 0.88 14.25
CA LEU A 344 -9.05 1.85 14.44
C LEU A 344 -8.84 2.71 13.19
N GLN A 345 -8.85 2.10 12.00
CA GLN A 345 -8.77 2.84 10.75
C GLN A 345 -9.92 3.85 10.60
N GLY A 346 -11.16 3.43 10.93
CA GLY A 346 -12.33 4.31 10.93
C GLY A 346 -12.19 5.46 11.92
N SER A 347 -11.76 5.18 13.15
CA SER A 347 -11.48 6.20 14.16
C SER A 347 -10.39 7.18 13.72
N ALA A 348 -9.31 6.69 13.09
CA ALA A 348 -8.26 7.55 12.54
C ALA A 348 -8.75 8.46 11.43
N THR A 349 -9.63 7.96 10.56
CA THR A 349 -10.22 8.76 9.49
C THR A 349 -11.14 9.84 10.07
N ALA A 350 -11.98 9.50 11.05
CA ALA A 350 -12.86 10.47 11.72
C ALA A 350 -12.09 11.58 12.43
N ILE A 351 -10.95 11.28 13.07
CA ILE A 351 -10.07 12.29 13.66
C ILE A 351 -9.46 13.19 12.58
N ALA A 352 -9.03 12.62 11.44
CA ALA A 352 -8.51 13.40 10.32
C ALA A 352 -9.56 14.37 9.74
N ASP A 353 -10.83 13.98 9.78
CA ASP A 353 -11.97 14.81 9.38
C ASP A 353 -12.43 15.79 10.50
N GLY A 354 -11.71 15.88 11.62
CA GLY A 354 -11.98 16.83 12.72
C GLY A 354 -13.00 16.34 13.75
N SER A 355 -13.44 15.08 13.69
CA SER A 355 -14.34 14.48 14.67
C SER A 355 -13.56 13.72 15.75
N TYR A 356 -13.49 14.30 16.94
CA TYR A 356 -12.75 13.71 18.07
C TYR A 356 -13.58 12.76 18.96
N GLU A 357 -14.90 12.66 18.73
CA GLU A 357 -15.76 11.68 19.40
C GLU A 357 -15.74 10.34 18.67
N VAL A 358 -14.69 9.57 18.90
CA VAL A 358 -14.51 8.26 18.27
C VAL A 358 -14.55 7.14 19.29
N SER A 359 -15.31 6.09 18.98
CA SER A 359 -15.35 4.86 19.79
C SER A 359 -14.20 3.93 19.41
N LEU A 360 -13.29 3.70 20.35
CA LEU A 360 -12.19 2.77 20.17
C LEU A 360 -12.65 1.31 20.26
N PRO A 361 -11.92 0.36 19.64
CA PRO A 361 -12.17 -1.07 19.83
C PRO A 361 -12.18 -1.46 21.32
N ALA A 362 -12.86 -2.56 21.64
CA ALA A 362 -12.89 -3.09 23.00
C ALA A 362 -11.45 -3.42 23.49
N PRO A 363 -11.17 -3.27 24.79
CA PRO A 363 -9.86 -3.59 25.35
C PRO A 363 -9.47 -5.04 25.04
N SER A 364 -8.29 -5.23 24.46
CA SER A 364 -7.65 -6.53 24.29
C SER A 364 -6.32 -6.54 25.05
N GLY A 365 -5.87 -7.72 25.46
CA GLY A 365 -4.59 -7.94 26.15
C GLY A 365 -3.43 -8.24 25.20
N ASP A 366 -3.61 -7.96 23.91
CA ASP A 366 -2.65 -8.21 22.83
C ASP A 366 -2.11 -6.90 22.23
N GLU A 367 -1.26 -7.01 21.21
CA GLU A 367 -0.63 -5.87 20.52
C GLU A 367 -1.67 -4.93 19.88
N ILE A 368 -2.84 -5.44 19.50
CA ILE A 368 -3.94 -4.63 18.98
C ILE A 368 -4.59 -3.81 20.10
N GLY A 369 -4.73 -4.40 21.28
CA GLY A 369 -5.13 -3.70 22.50
C GLY A 369 -4.16 -2.60 22.90
N ASP A 370 -2.85 -2.87 22.84
CA ASP A 370 -1.79 -1.89 23.10
C ASP A 370 -1.88 -0.72 22.11
N LEU A 371 -2.01 -1.03 20.82
CA LEU A 371 -2.21 -0.03 19.77
C LEU A 371 -3.48 0.79 20.00
N SER A 372 -4.58 0.17 20.40
CA SER A 372 -5.83 0.86 20.71
C SER A 372 -5.69 1.83 21.88
N ARG A 373 -4.92 1.47 22.92
CA ARG A 373 -4.65 2.36 24.06
C ARG A 373 -3.76 3.53 23.66
N ALA A 374 -2.66 3.26 22.94
CA ALA A 374 -1.76 4.30 22.46
C ALA A 374 -2.49 5.28 21.54
N PHE A 375 -3.34 4.76 20.65
CA PHE A 375 -4.18 5.56 19.78
C PHE A 375 -5.19 6.40 20.58
N GLY A 376 -5.79 5.85 21.63
CA GLY A 376 -6.67 6.60 22.54
C GLY A 376 -5.99 7.80 23.21
N VAL A 377 -4.78 7.60 23.74
CA VAL A 377 -3.97 8.70 24.31
C VAL A 377 -3.69 9.78 23.27
N MET A 378 -3.41 9.39 22.03
CA MET A 378 -3.22 10.34 20.93
C MET A 378 -4.52 11.11 20.62
N VAL A 379 -5.69 10.46 20.58
CA VAL A 379 -6.99 11.14 20.37
C VAL A 379 -7.20 12.23 21.40
N ASP A 380 -7.03 11.90 22.68
CA ASP A 380 -7.22 12.84 23.79
C ASP A 380 -6.25 14.02 23.69
N LYS A 381 -4.98 13.75 23.32
CA LYS A 381 -3.96 14.78 23.16
C LYS A 381 -4.26 15.73 22.01
N VAL A 382 -4.73 15.21 20.87
CA VAL A 382 -5.08 16.03 19.70
C VAL A 382 -6.31 16.89 20.01
N ARG A 383 -7.34 16.32 20.67
CA ARG A 383 -8.51 17.07 21.13
C ARG A 383 -8.09 18.23 22.05
N SER A 384 -7.33 17.94 23.11
CA SER A 384 -6.95 18.97 24.09
C SER A 384 -6.12 20.08 23.44
N HIS A 385 -5.20 19.75 22.53
CA HIS A 385 -4.41 20.77 21.81
C HIS A 385 -5.26 21.60 20.87
N THR A 386 -6.27 21.01 20.22
CA THR A 386 -7.17 21.76 19.32
C THR A 386 -7.98 22.77 20.12
N GLU A 387 -8.55 22.37 21.25
CA GLU A 387 -9.29 23.27 22.16
C GLU A 387 -8.40 24.40 22.71
N GLU A 388 -7.17 24.09 23.15
CA GLU A 388 -6.19 25.10 23.58
C GLU A 388 -5.84 26.09 22.47
N LEU A 389 -5.66 25.61 21.23
CA LEU A 389 -5.36 26.47 20.08
C LEU A 389 -6.53 27.40 19.76
N GLU A 390 -7.77 26.89 19.75
CA GLU A 390 -8.97 27.70 19.49
C GLU A 390 -9.11 28.83 20.51
N GLN A 391 -8.94 28.53 21.80
CA GLN A 391 -8.94 29.55 22.86
C GLN A 391 -7.84 30.60 22.65
N LYS A 392 -6.63 30.16 22.25
CA LYS A 392 -5.50 31.07 22.02
C LYS A 392 -5.72 31.95 20.79
N VAL A 393 -6.28 31.40 19.71
CA VAL A 393 -6.64 32.14 18.50
C VAL A 393 -7.71 33.18 18.84
N GLN A 394 -8.74 32.82 19.59
CA GLN A 394 -9.80 33.75 19.99
C GLN A 394 -9.25 34.90 20.86
N SER A 395 -8.43 34.58 21.87
CA SER A 395 -7.78 35.58 22.72
C SER A 395 -6.88 36.53 21.93
N ARG A 396 -6.07 36.00 21.00
CA ARG A 396 -5.18 36.80 20.15
C ARG A 396 -5.94 37.69 19.19
N THR A 397 -7.04 37.19 18.63
CA THR A 397 -7.90 37.96 17.72
C THR A 397 -8.51 39.15 18.46
N GLN A 398 -9.04 38.94 19.66
CA GLN A 398 -9.58 40.03 20.50
C GLN A 398 -8.51 41.07 20.87
N ALA A 399 -7.32 40.62 21.27
CA ALA A 399 -6.21 41.53 21.58
C ALA A 399 -5.78 42.37 20.36
N LEU A 400 -5.75 41.76 19.18
CA LEU A 400 -5.42 42.43 17.93
C LEU A 400 -6.46 43.47 17.54
N GLU A 401 -7.75 43.14 17.65
CA GLU A 401 -8.84 44.09 17.39
C GLU A 401 -8.77 45.30 18.32
N GLN A 402 -8.49 45.08 19.60
CA GLN A 402 -8.34 46.15 20.59
C GLN A 402 -7.15 47.07 20.25
N ALA A 403 -5.99 46.50 19.92
CA ALA A 403 -4.82 47.27 19.52
C ALA A 403 -5.08 48.10 18.25
N ASN A 404 -5.77 47.52 17.27
CA ASN A 404 -6.11 48.21 16.02
C ASN A 404 -7.07 49.39 16.26
N ARG A 405 -8.07 49.22 17.14
CA ARG A 405 -8.97 50.32 17.56
C ARG A 405 -8.20 51.45 18.25
N GLN A 406 -7.32 51.13 19.19
CA GLN A 406 -6.50 52.13 19.89
C GLN A 406 -5.59 52.89 18.91
N MET A 407 -4.96 52.19 17.97
CA MET A 407 -4.11 52.80 16.96
C MET A 407 -4.89 53.78 16.07
N ARG A 408 -6.08 53.40 15.59
CA ARG A 408 -6.92 54.30 14.78
C ARG A 408 -7.36 55.55 15.55
N GLN A 409 -7.74 55.39 16.81
CA GLN A 409 -8.12 56.52 17.67
C GLN A 409 -6.95 57.49 17.88
N ALA A 410 -5.75 56.97 18.16
CA ALA A 410 -4.56 57.80 18.32
C ALA A 410 -4.21 58.56 17.03
N HIS A 411 -4.27 57.90 15.87
CA HIS A 411 -4.04 58.55 14.58
C HIS A 411 -5.05 59.67 14.30
N GLN A 412 -6.33 59.43 14.60
CA GLN A 412 -7.36 60.45 14.41
C GLN A 412 -7.12 61.67 15.30
N GLN A 413 -6.79 61.47 16.58
CA GLN A 413 -6.47 62.57 17.51
C GLN A 413 -5.24 63.39 17.09
N ILE A 414 -4.23 62.75 16.51
CA ILE A 414 -3.04 63.44 15.99
C ILE A 414 -3.42 64.31 14.79
N ASN A 415 -4.19 63.78 13.84
CA ASN A 415 -4.63 64.53 12.65
C ASN A 415 -5.48 65.74 13.05
N ASP A 416 -6.48 65.55 13.93
CA ASP A 416 -7.33 66.63 14.43
C ASP A 416 -6.50 67.75 15.10
N SER A 417 -5.43 67.39 15.82
CA SER A 417 -4.52 68.35 16.47
C SER A 417 -3.66 69.12 15.47
N ILE A 418 -3.23 68.47 14.39
CA ILE A 418 -2.44 69.11 13.32
C ILE A 418 -3.32 70.06 12.50
N ASP A 419 -4.56 69.68 12.21
CA ASP A 419 -5.54 70.54 11.54
C ASP A 419 -5.82 71.80 12.37
N TYR A 420 -5.94 71.65 13.69
CA TYR A 420 -6.08 72.79 14.59
C TYR A 420 -4.85 73.72 14.59
N ALA A 421 -3.63 73.16 14.53
CA ALA A 421 -2.41 73.96 14.42
C ALA A 421 -2.37 74.79 13.12
N SER A 422 -2.92 74.27 12.01
CA SER A 422 -3.02 75.00 10.74
C SER A 422 -3.95 76.20 10.82
N LEU A 423 -5.05 76.10 11.57
CA LEU A 423 -5.91 77.25 11.83
C LEU A 423 -5.18 78.36 12.59
N ILE A 424 -4.37 77.99 13.60
CA ILE A 424 -3.54 78.95 14.34
C ILE A 424 -2.51 79.60 13.42
N GLN A 425 -1.81 78.83 12.59
CA GLN A 425 -0.81 79.35 11.67
C GLN A 425 -1.42 80.30 10.62
N LYS A 426 -2.56 79.94 10.02
CA LYS A 426 -3.23 80.84 9.07
C LYS A 426 -3.70 82.14 9.74
N ALA A 427 -4.07 82.09 11.02
CA ALA A 427 -4.53 83.27 11.75
C ALA A 427 -3.43 84.32 12.01
N ILE A 428 -2.15 83.95 11.97
CA ILE A 428 -1.03 84.90 12.14
C ILE A 428 -0.63 85.62 10.84
N LEU A 429 -1.10 85.13 9.69
CA LEU A 429 -0.74 85.68 8.38
C LEU A 429 -1.49 86.99 8.09
N PRO A 430 -0.83 88.01 7.53
CA PRO A 430 -1.40 89.35 7.36
C PRO A 430 -2.28 89.51 6.10
N ASP A 431 -2.94 88.45 5.62
CA ASP A 431 -3.77 88.44 4.39
C ASP A 431 -4.73 89.64 4.29
N ARG A 432 -5.47 89.88 5.39
CA ARG A 432 -6.45 90.97 5.46
C ARG A 432 -5.82 92.35 5.38
N GLN A 433 -4.62 92.52 5.93
CA GLN A 433 -3.92 93.81 5.96
C GLN A 433 -3.29 94.12 4.60
N LEU A 434 -2.62 93.11 4.00
CA LEU A 434 -2.07 93.18 2.65
C LEU A 434 -3.16 93.54 1.63
N THR A 435 -4.26 92.79 1.60
CA THR A 435 -5.38 93.03 0.68
C THR A 435 -5.98 94.43 0.85
N ARG A 436 -6.10 94.93 2.10
CA ARG A 436 -6.65 96.26 2.36
C ARG A 436 -5.74 97.40 1.88
N VAL A 437 -4.42 97.24 2.00
CA VAL A 437 -3.46 98.33 1.75
C VAL A 437 -2.89 98.30 0.34
N LEU A 438 -2.63 97.12 -0.22
CA LEU A 438 -2.04 96.95 -1.55
C LEU A 438 -3.07 96.54 -2.61
N GLY A 439 -4.23 95.99 -2.24
CA GLY A 439 -5.27 95.61 -3.20
C GLY A 439 -4.73 94.71 -4.31
N GLU A 440 -4.93 95.09 -5.57
CA GLU A 440 -4.43 94.34 -6.74
C GLU A 440 -2.92 94.50 -7.00
N HIS A 441 -2.23 95.34 -6.22
CA HIS A 441 -0.79 95.57 -6.33
C HIS A 441 0.06 94.63 -5.45
N HIS A 442 -0.50 93.49 -5.04
CA HIS A 442 0.25 92.40 -4.42
C HIS A 442 -0.31 91.03 -4.81
N PHE A 443 0.49 89.99 -4.65
CA PHE A 443 0.01 88.61 -4.52
C PHE A 443 0.87 87.85 -3.52
N VAL A 444 0.31 86.77 -2.97
CA VAL A 444 1.05 85.81 -2.15
C VAL A 444 0.69 84.40 -2.59
N LEU A 445 1.70 83.62 -2.97
CA LEU A 445 1.60 82.17 -3.07
C LEU A 445 2.19 81.59 -1.80
N TRP A 446 1.36 81.03 -0.93
CA TRP A 446 1.79 80.35 0.30
C TRP A 446 1.24 78.93 0.31
N HIS A 447 2.12 77.95 0.23
CA HIS A 447 1.77 76.54 0.17
C HIS A 447 2.70 75.74 1.10
N PRO A 448 2.28 75.42 2.34
CA PRO A 448 3.05 74.54 3.20
C PRO A 448 3.13 73.13 2.61
N ARG A 449 4.20 72.40 2.89
CA ARG A 449 4.47 71.05 2.39
C ARG A 449 3.58 70.01 3.08
N ASP A 450 3.41 70.15 4.38
CA ASP A 450 2.48 69.39 5.20
C ASP A 450 1.23 70.26 5.48
N VAL A 451 0.40 69.92 6.48
CA VAL A 451 -0.78 70.74 6.86
C VAL A 451 -0.36 72.11 7.44
N VAL A 452 0.85 72.18 7.99
CA VAL A 452 1.52 73.37 8.55
C VAL A 452 2.98 73.39 8.12
N GLY A 453 3.59 74.58 8.03
CA GLY A 453 4.95 74.77 7.50
C GLY A 453 5.85 75.67 8.35
N GLY A 454 7.12 75.80 7.99
CA GLY A 454 8.10 76.76 8.52
C GLY A 454 8.04 78.14 7.84
N ASP A 455 7.31 78.26 6.74
CA ASP A 455 7.18 79.50 5.99
C ASP A 455 6.05 80.40 6.52
N PHE A 456 6.31 81.71 6.61
CA PHE A 456 5.28 82.73 6.77
C PHE A 456 5.73 84.06 6.15
N TYR A 457 4.80 85.00 6.05
CA TYR A 457 5.07 86.35 5.56
C TYR A 457 4.49 87.38 6.52
N LEU A 458 5.06 88.59 6.49
CA LEU A 458 4.66 89.70 7.33
C LEU A 458 4.39 90.94 6.50
N PHE A 459 3.50 91.78 7.03
CA PHE A 459 3.17 93.05 6.46
C PHE A 459 2.80 94.00 7.60
N GLN A 460 3.43 95.16 7.64
CA GLN A 460 3.14 96.20 8.62
C GLN A 460 2.90 97.51 7.87
N PRO A 461 1.67 98.06 7.90
CA PRO A 461 1.40 99.36 7.30
C PRO A 461 1.90 100.50 8.20
N GLY A 462 2.41 101.55 7.57
CA GLY A 462 2.79 102.82 8.19
C GLY A 462 1.95 103.99 7.66
N GLU A 463 2.28 105.20 8.14
CA GLU A 463 1.65 106.43 7.67
C GLU A 463 2.11 106.80 6.25
N GLN A 464 1.32 107.62 5.55
CA GLN A 464 1.67 108.14 4.21
C GLN A 464 1.96 107.06 3.15
N GLY A 465 1.35 105.88 3.29
CA GLY A 465 1.52 104.77 2.34
C GLY A 465 2.83 104.02 2.48
N ARG A 466 3.63 104.30 3.52
CA ARG A 466 4.82 103.52 3.85
C ARG A 466 4.41 102.14 4.36
N PHE A 467 5.20 101.12 4.08
CA PHE A 467 4.95 99.79 4.63
C PHE A 467 6.23 98.97 4.71
N LEU A 468 6.24 98.00 5.61
CA LEU A 468 7.21 96.91 5.66
C LEU A 468 6.53 95.64 5.17
N VAL A 469 7.21 94.90 4.30
CA VAL A 469 6.77 93.58 3.84
C VAL A 469 7.93 92.60 3.91
N GLY A 470 7.65 91.33 4.16
CA GLY A 470 8.70 90.34 4.24
C GLY A 470 8.22 88.91 4.17
N VAL A 471 9.14 88.02 3.85
CA VAL A 471 8.96 86.57 3.85
C VAL A 471 10.02 85.95 4.76
N VAL A 472 9.64 84.89 5.46
CA VAL A 472 10.48 84.19 6.43
C VAL A 472 10.28 82.70 6.26
N ASP A 473 11.38 81.97 6.19
CA ASP A 473 11.48 80.52 6.10
C ASP A 473 12.20 80.01 7.35
N CYS A 474 11.46 79.37 8.24
CA CYS A 474 12.02 78.76 9.44
C CYS A 474 12.46 77.33 9.14
N ALA A 475 13.65 76.94 9.62
CA ALA A 475 14.17 75.61 9.36
C ALA A 475 13.25 74.50 9.88
N GLY A 476 13.03 73.51 9.01
CA GLY A 476 12.15 72.39 9.24
C GLY A 476 10.72 72.68 8.77
N HIS A 477 10.02 71.63 8.34
CA HIS A 477 8.63 71.69 7.90
C HIS A 477 7.72 71.03 8.96
N GLY A 478 6.41 71.05 8.74
CA GLY A 478 5.45 70.40 9.64
C GLY A 478 5.34 71.12 11.00
N VAL A 479 4.96 70.38 12.04
CA VAL A 479 4.60 70.99 13.35
C VAL A 479 5.76 71.76 13.99
N ALA A 480 7.00 71.26 13.85
CA ALA A 480 8.17 71.94 14.40
C ALA A 480 8.44 73.28 13.71
N GLY A 481 8.41 73.32 12.37
CA GLY A 481 8.53 74.55 11.59
C GLY A 481 7.41 75.55 11.96
N ALA A 482 6.18 75.06 12.09
CA ALA A 482 5.03 75.88 12.45
C ALA A 482 5.18 76.56 13.81
N LEU A 483 5.72 75.88 14.82
CA LEU A 483 6.02 76.50 16.12
C LEU A 483 7.12 77.55 16.01
N MET A 484 8.13 77.33 15.18
CA MET A 484 9.17 78.32 14.90
C MET A 484 8.59 79.57 14.23
N THR A 485 7.59 79.43 13.35
CA THR A 485 6.91 80.61 12.75
C THR A 485 6.24 81.49 13.79
N MET A 486 5.68 80.93 14.86
CA MET A 486 5.07 81.72 15.95
C MET A 486 6.11 82.54 16.70
N LEU A 487 7.26 81.93 17.03
CA LEU A 487 8.37 82.61 17.71
C LEU A 487 8.98 83.69 16.83
N ALA A 488 9.24 83.37 15.57
CA ALA A 488 9.76 84.29 14.57
C ALA A 488 8.83 85.50 14.38
N ARG A 489 7.52 85.25 14.25
CA ARG A 489 6.51 86.30 14.13
C ARG A 489 6.52 87.23 15.35
N ALA A 490 6.55 86.67 16.56
CA ALA A 490 6.58 87.46 17.79
C ALA A 490 7.87 88.31 17.92
N ALA A 491 9.03 87.73 17.56
CA ALA A 491 10.31 88.42 17.60
C ALA A 491 10.39 89.55 16.56
N LEU A 492 9.91 89.33 15.34
CA LEU A 492 9.84 90.35 14.29
C LEU A 492 8.86 91.47 14.65
N ASP A 493 7.68 91.14 15.18
CA ASP A 493 6.73 92.15 15.65
C ASP A 493 7.28 92.98 16.81
N HIS A 494 8.05 92.36 17.70
CA HIS A 494 8.78 93.10 18.74
C HIS A 494 9.82 94.03 18.13
N ALA A 495 10.63 93.53 17.19
CA ALA A 495 11.68 94.31 16.55
C ALA A 495 11.14 95.52 15.77
N VAL A 496 10.03 95.34 15.05
CA VAL A 496 9.35 96.44 14.33
C VAL A 496 8.80 97.50 15.29
N ARG A 497 8.29 97.09 16.46
CA ARG A 497 7.80 98.05 17.47
C ARG A 497 8.92 98.85 18.13
N GLU A 498 10.10 98.26 18.30
CA GLU A 498 11.24 98.88 19.00
C GLU A 498 12.01 99.83 18.07
N HIS A 499 12.38 99.36 16.86
CA HIS A 499 13.20 100.12 15.91
C HIS A 499 12.41 100.85 14.82
N GLY A 500 11.09 100.68 14.78
CA GLY A 500 10.26 101.15 13.66
C GLY A 500 10.46 100.29 12.41
N MET A 501 10.02 100.81 11.26
CA MET A 501 10.06 100.09 9.98
C MET A 501 11.18 100.52 9.02
N ASP A 502 11.87 101.63 9.31
CA ASP A 502 12.75 102.31 8.35
C ASP A 502 14.06 101.57 8.05
N SER A 503 14.48 100.65 8.93
CA SER A 503 15.70 99.83 8.80
C SER A 503 15.39 98.33 8.92
N PRO A 504 15.11 97.65 7.80
CA PRO A 504 15.01 96.19 7.71
C PRO A 504 16.17 95.44 8.38
N ALA A 505 17.41 95.92 8.25
CA ALA A 505 18.58 95.32 8.85
C ALA A 505 18.54 95.39 10.39
N ALA A 506 18.13 96.52 10.97
CA ALA A 506 17.96 96.66 12.41
C ALA A 506 16.87 95.72 12.93
N ILE A 507 15.77 95.56 12.19
CA ILE A 507 14.69 94.63 12.53
C ILE A 507 15.21 93.19 12.55
N LEU A 508 15.93 92.75 11.51
CA LEU A 508 16.55 91.42 11.48
C LEU A 508 17.56 91.23 12.61
N GLN A 509 18.35 92.26 12.93
CA GLN A 509 19.36 92.20 14.00
C GLN A 509 18.72 92.01 15.37
N LEU A 510 17.68 92.78 15.69
CA LEU A 510 16.98 92.67 16.97
C LEU A 510 16.16 91.38 17.04
N ALA A 511 15.51 90.96 15.94
CA ALA A 511 14.81 89.69 15.88
C ALA A 511 15.76 88.50 16.12
N ASP A 512 16.97 88.49 15.55
CA ASP A 512 17.99 87.46 15.84
C ASP A 512 18.33 87.42 17.33
N GLN A 513 18.53 88.58 17.96
CA GLN A 513 18.84 88.66 19.39
C GLN A 513 17.68 88.17 20.27
N THR A 514 16.46 88.60 19.95
CA THR A 514 15.25 88.17 20.66
C THR A 514 15.05 86.66 20.55
N LEU A 515 15.18 86.10 19.35
CA LEU A 515 15.05 84.67 19.10
C LEU A 515 16.12 83.85 19.83
N ARG A 516 17.38 84.32 19.85
CA ARG A 516 18.45 83.68 20.63
C ARG A 516 18.10 83.67 22.11
N GLY A 517 17.61 84.78 22.64
CA GLY A 517 17.17 84.87 24.04
C GLY A 517 16.00 83.93 24.35
N MET A 518 15.01 83.83 23.45
CA MET A 518 13.87 82.92 23.61
C MET A 518 14.28 81.44 23.63
N LEU A 519 15.33 81.05 22.89
CA LEU A 519 15.78 79.66 22.75
C LEU A 519 16.96 79.27 23.66
N GLN A 520 17.60 80.23 24.34
CA GLN A 520 18.83 80.02 25.11
C GLN A 520 18.66 79.01 26.25
N ASP A 521 17.49 78.99 26.89
CA ASP A 521 17.19 78.13 28.05
C ASP A 521 16.40 76.86 27.66
N CYS A 522 16.19 76.61 26.36
CA CYS A 522 15.46 75.44 25.90
C CYS A 522 16.41 74.25 25.65
N GLU A 523 16.13 73.10 26.27
CA GLU A 523 16.75 71.83 25.91
C GLU A 523 16.22 71.34 24.56
N LEU A 524 16.84 71.82 23.48
CA LEU A 524 16.47 71.44 22.12
C LEU A 524 16.96 70.00 21.82
N PRO A 525 16.09 69.11 21.31
CA PRO A 525 16.48 67.78 20.86
C PRO A 525 17.62 67.82 19.85
N ARG A 526 18.57 66.88 19.94
CA ARG A 526 19.68 66.76 18.98
C ARG A 526 19.11 66.61 17.56
N GLY A 527 19.41 67.57 16.69
CA GLY A 527 19.02 67.54 15.28
C GLY A 527 17.85 68.46 14.90
N LEU A 528 17.23 69.19 15.85
CA LEU A 528 16.26 70.22 15.50
C LEU A 528 17.00 71.43 14.89
N ALA A 529 16.71 71.74 13.63
CA ALA A 529 17.22 72.94 12.99
C ALA A 529 16.38 74.15 13.43
N THR A 530 17.03 75.24 13.83
CA THR A 530 16.37 76.46 14.33
C THR A 530 16.71 77.70 13.50
N THR A 531 17.56 77.57 12.49
CA THR A 531 17.94 78.70 11.62
C THR A 531 16.72 79.22 10.87
N MET A 532 16.70 80.50 10.53
CA MET A 532 15.61 81.07 9.73
C MET A 532 16.19 81.98 8.65
N ASP A 533 15.74 81.77 7.42
CA ASP A 533 16.01 82.66 6.31
C ASP A 533 14.89 83.70 6.26
N ALA A 534 15.21 84.94 5.96
CA ALA A 534 14.26 86.03 6.00
C ALA A 534 14.66 87.12 5.01
N GLY A 535 13.69 87.85 4.47
CA GLY A 535 13.98 89.09 3.77
C GLY A 535 12.85 90.08 3.95
N LEU A 536 13.26 91.30 4.27
CA LEU A 536 12.42 92.40 4.66
C LEU A 536 12.66 93.55 3.69
N ALA A 537 11.59 94.09 3.13
CA ALA A 537 11.59 95.26 2.29
C ALA A 537 10.72 96.34 2.94
N TYR A 538 11.35 97.46 3.29
CA TYR A 538 10.65 98.68 3.69
C TYR A 538 10.51 99.58 2.47
N LEU A 539 9.31 100.07 2.22
CA LEU A 539 9.06 100.96 1.11
C LEU A 539 8.49 102.30 1.60
N ASP A 540 9.12 103.37 1.13
CA ASP A 540 8.75 104.75 1.41
C ASP A 540 8.40 105.45 0.09
N PRO A 541 7.09 105.57 -0.24
CA PRO A 541 6.66 106.19 -1.49
C PRO A 541 6.94 107.70 -1.54
N VAL A 542 7.09 108.35 -0.38
CA VAL A 542 7.34 109.80 -0.32
C VAL A 542 8.78 110.09 -0.70
N ALA A 543 9.72 109.31 -0.16
CA ALA A 543 11.14 109.42 -0.49
C ALA A 543 11.55 108.63 -1.75
N GLN A 544 10.61 107.92 -2.41
CA GLN A 544 10.84 107.08 -3.59
C GLN A 544 12.01 106.09 -3.38
N ARG A 545 12.07 105.51 -2.18
CA ARG A 545 13.14 104.58 -1.78
C ARG A 545 12.55 103.28 -1.25
N LEU A 546 13.19 102.19 -1.64
CA LEU A 546 13.00 100.87 -1.07
C LEU A 546 14.28 100.52 -0.32
N VAL A 547 14.14 100.10 0.93
CA VAL A 547 15.24 99.60 1.75
C VAL A 547 15.04 98.10 1.89
N PHE A 548 16.05 97.31 1.56
CA PHE A 548 16.02 95.85 1.66
C PHE A 548 17.14 95.33 2.55
N ALA A 549 16.80 94.37 3.41
CA ALA A 549 17.78 93.52 4.09
C ALA A 549 17.31 92.07 4.05
N GLY A 550 18.25 91.15 3.82
CA GLY A 550 17.98 89.72 3.75
C GLY A 550 18.97 88.89 4.55
N ALA A 551 18.46 87.87 5.23
CA ALA A 551 19.18 86.77 5.84
C ALA A 551 19.01 85.53 4.93
N LYS A 552 20.00 85.24 4.08
CA LYS A 552 20.01 84.21 3.02
C LYS A 552 18.89 84.28 1.97
N MET A 553 17.98 85.25 2.06
CA MET A 553 16.94 85.50 1.07
C MET A 553 17.29 86.71 0.18
N SER A 554 16.95 86.64 -1.10
CA SER A 554 17.16 87.73 -2.08
C SER A 554 15.84 88.44 -2.39
N LEU A 555 15.92 89.74 -2.66
CA LEU A 555 14.85 90.49 -3.32
C LEU A 555 15.10 90.47 -4.82
N TYR A 556 14.11 90.07 -5.60
CA TYR A 556 14.14 90.16 -7.06
C TYR A 556 13.29 91.34 -7.51
N CYS A 557 13.75 92.08 -8.52
CA CYS A 557 12.92 93.07 -9.21
C CYS A 557 12.95 92.85 -10.72
N SER A 558 11.83 93.09 -11.39
CA SER A 558 11.73 92.94 -12.84
C SER A 558 10.79 93.98 -13.44
N ASP A 559 11.19 94.52 -14.59
CA ASP A 559 10.42 95.43 -15.46
C ASP A 559 9.78 94.73 -16.67
N GLY A 560 9.97 93.41 -16.81
CA GLY A 560 9.53 92.62 -17.98
C GLY A 560 10.62 92.36 -19.01
N ASP A 561 11.68 93.17 -19.03
CA ASP A 561 12.82 93.00 -19.93
C ASP A 561 14.02 92.38 -19.21
N THR A 562 14.26 92.81 -17.97
CA THR A 562 15.39 92.39 -17.13
C THR A 562 14.93 91.93 -15.75
N VAL A 563 15.80 91.18 -15.06
CA VAL A 563 15.60 90.77 -13.67
C VAL A 563 16.86 91.05 -12.89
N GLU A 564 16.78 91.93 -11.89
CA GLU A 564 17.87 92.16 -10.96
C GLU A 564 17.65 91.36 -9.68
N GLU A 565 18.75 90.82 -9.13
CA GLU A 565 18.76 90.11 -7.87
C GLU A 565 19.56 90.92 -6.83
N HIS A 566 18.87 91.42 -5.81
CA HIS A 566 19.49 92.02 -4.64
C HIS A 566 19.66 90.95 -3.57
N ARG A 567 20.87 90.36 -3.54
CA ARG A 567 21.22 89.32 -2.59
C ARG A 567 21.25 89.83 -1.16
N GLY A 568 20.61 89.08 -0.26
CA GLY A 568 20.80 89.22 1.17
C GLY A 568 22.18 88.72 1.63
N GLN A 569 22.44 88.89 2.91
CA GLN A 569 23.64 88.37 3.56
C GLN A 569 23.64 86.83 3.55
N ARG A 570 24.82 86.20 3.44
CA ARG A 570 24.96 84.73 3.36
C ARG A 570 24.76 84.01 4.70
N ARG A 571 23.95 84.58 5.59
CA ARG A 571 23.73 84.12 6.96
C ARG A 571 22.25 84.17 7.31
N SER A 572 21.76 83.13 7.97
CA SER A 572 20.41 83.05 8.53
C SER A 572 20.32 83.76 9.88
N LEU A 573 19.10 84.08 10.31
CA LEU A 573 18.82 84.25 11.74
C LEU A 573 19.09 82.93 12.46
N LEU A 574 19.47 83.01 13.74
CA LEU A 574 19.85 81.88 14.58
C LEU A 574 21.02 81.04 14.04
N ASP A 575 21.83 81.57 13.13
CA ASP A 575 23.08 80.93 12.68
C ASP A 575 24.04 80.75 13.88
N ARG A 576 24.97 79.79 13.79
CA ARG A 576 25.87 79.38 14.89
C ARG A 576 26.68 80.53 15.49
N ARG A 577 26.98 81.57 14.70
CA ARG A 577 27.65 82.79 15.17
C ARG A 577 26.71 83.99 14.94
N PRO A 578 26.61 84.96 15.85
CA PRO A 578 25.90 86.20 15.56
C PRO A 578 26.45 86.88 14.30
N GLY A 579 25.58 87.47 13.48
CA GLY A 579 25.92 88.19 12.25
C GLY A 579 25.41 89.61 12.25
N ILE A 580 25.89 90.39 11.28
CA ILE A 580 25.44 91.75 11.01
C ILE A 580 24.63 91.71 9.71
N PHE A 581 23.46 92.34 9.74
CA PHE A 581 22.64 92.60 8.55
C PHE A 581 22.86 94.04 8.09
N GLU A 582 22.75 94.28 6.79
CA GLU A 582 23.00 95.60 6.20
C GLU A 582 21.82 96.03 5.33
N ASP A 583 21.43 97.30 5.46
CA ASP A 583 20.38 97.89 4.64
C ASP A 583 20.93 98.23 3.26
N ARG A 584 20.21 97.79 2.23
CA ARG A 584 20.45 98.19 0.85
C ARG A 584 19.36 99.13 0.39
N VAL A 585 19.72 100.37 0.10
CA VAL A 585 18.81 101.38 -0.44
C VAL A 585 18.76 101.25 -1.96
N LEU A 586 17.54 101.15 -2.49
CA LEU A 586 17.22 100.97 -3.90
C LEU A 586 16.26 102.09 -4.34
N PRO A 587 16.42 102.66 -5.55
CA PRO A 587 15.42 103.56 -6.11
C PRO A 587 14.13 102.79 -6.38
N VAL A 588 12.98 103.42 -6.11
CA VAL A 588 11.67 102.86 -6.44
C VAL A 588 11.33 103.18 -7.89
N HIS A 589 10.94 102.15 -8.65
CA HIS A 589 10.43 102.29 -10.01
C HIS A 589 8.98 101.81 -10.05
N HIS A 590 8.07 102.60 -10.62
CA HIS A 590 6.64 102.26 -10.73
C HIS A 590 6.38 101.10 -11.69
N ASP A 591 7.31 100.90 -12.62
CA ASP A 591 7.23 99.95 -13.73
C ASP A 591 7.76 98.56 -13.30
N GLN A 592 8.33 98.45 -12.08
CA GLN A 592 8.94 97.24 -11.56
C GLN A 592 8.03 96.49 -10.59
N VAL A 593 8.07 95.16 -10.68
CA VAL A 593 7.49 94.26 -9.69
C VAL A 593 8.61 93.71 -8.82
N TYR A 594 8.39 93.72 -7.50
CA TYR A 594 9.31 93.22 -6.49
C TYR A 594 8.84 91.86 -5.98
N TYR A 595 9.74 90.89 -5.87
CA TYR A 595 9.45 89.52 -5.46
C TYR A 595 10.37 89.06 -4.33
N LEU A 596 9.77 88.45 -3.31
CA LEU A 596 10.43 87.76 -2.21
C LEU A 596 9.99 86.30 -2.23
N SER A 597 10.96 85.38 -2.33
CA SER A 597 10.71 83.95 -2.41
C SER A 597 11.54 83.20 -1.38
N THR A 598 10.93 82.19 -0.75
CA THR A 598 11.66 81.14 -0.02
C THR A 598 12.30 80.17 -1.00
N ASP A 599 13.21 79.34 -0.52
CA ASP A 599 13.94 78.40 -1.38
C ASP A 599 13.04 77.28 -1.90
N GLY A 600 11.92 76.96 -1.25
CA GLY A 600 11.01 75.90 -1.66
C GLY A 600 10.49 76.03 -3.10
N TYR A 601 10.24 77.25 -3.58
CA TYR A 601 9.87 77.45 -4.99
C TYR A 601 11.03 77.09 -5.94
N LEU A 602 12.25 77.47 -5.58
CA LEU A 602 13.45 77.24 -6.40
C LEU A 602 13.94 75.78 -6.31
N ASP A 603 13.76 75.15 -5.15
CA ASP A 603 14.24 73.81 -4.82
C ASP A 603 13.22 72.70 -5.11
N GLN A 604 12.00 73.08 -5.52
CA GLN A 604 10.97 72.15 -5.96
C GLN A 604 11.53 71.22 -7.04
N ALA A 605 11.58 69.93 -6.71
CA ALA A 605 12.04 68.90 -7.63
C ALA A 605 11.02 68.69 -8.74
N GLY A 606 11.50 68.57 -9.97
CA GLY A 606 10.64 68.46 -11.13
C GLY A 606 11.37 68.25 -12.46
N GLY A 607 10.60 68.30 -13.54
CA GLY A 607 11.06 68.02 -14.90
C GLY A 607 11.54 66.58 -15.10
N ALA A 608 12.00 66.26 -16.30
CA ALA A 608 12.38 64.88 -16.68
C ALA A 608 13.55 64.28 -15.85
N LYS A 609 14.30 65.10 -15.12
CA LYS A 609 15.49 64.68 -14.36
C LYS A 609 15.32 64.82 -12.83
N GLY A 610 14.19 65.32 -12.35
CA GLY A 610 13.94 65.53 -10.91
C GLY A 610 14.86 66.57 -10.25
N PHE A 611 15.39 67.53 -11.01
CA PHE A 611 16.21 68.61 -10.45
C PHE A 611 15.31 69.72 -9.87
N GLY A 612 15.85 70.52 -8.95
CA GLY A 612 15.20 71.77 -8.52
C GLY A 612 14.89 72.69 -9.71
N LEU A 613 13.81 73.46 -9.63
CA LEU A 613 13.42 74.44 -10.65
C LEU A 613 14.60 75.37 -10.98
N GLY A 614 15.30 75.81 -9.93
CA GLY A 614 16.58 76.51 -9.98
C GLY A 614 16.46 77.98 -10.31
N GLY A 615 17.40 78.78 -9.81
CA GLY A 615 17.36 80.23 -9.94
C GLY A 615 17.36 80.76 -11.38
N SER A 616 17.90 80.03 -12.36
CA SER A 616 17.88 80.48 -13.76
C SER A 616 16.47 80.43 -14.36
N ARG A 617 15.70 79.36 -14.11
CA ARG A 617 14.31 79.26 -14.58
C ARG A 617 13.41 80.21 -13.80
N PHE A 618 13.65 80.34 -12.49
CA PHE A 618 12.90 81.27 -11.66
C PHE A 618 13.01 82.70 -12.18
N ARG A 619 14.23 83.20 -12.46
CA ARG A 619 14.42 84.52 -13.06
C ARG A 619 13.71 84.66 -14.41
N GLU A 620 13.76 83.62 -15.25
CA GLU A 620 13.08 83.66 -16.55
C GLU A 620 11.55 83.74 -16.41
N LEU A 621 10.96 83.05 -15.44
CA LEU A 621 9.53 83.15 -15.13
C LEU A 621 9.17 84.56 -14.64
N LEU A 622 9.96 85.13 -13.72
CA LEU A 622 9.73 86.50 -13.24
C LEU A 622 9.80 87.50 -14.40
N ARG A 623 10.80 87.39 -15.27
CA ARG A 623 10.97 88.24 -16.46
C ARG A 623 9.77 88.15 -17.40
N THR A 624 9.34 86.93 -17.71
CA THR A 624 8.27 86.67 -18.68
C THR A 624 6.92 87.20 -18.21
N HIS A 625 6.66 87.17 -16.89
CA HIS A 625 5.35 87.51 -16.34
C HIS A 625 5.29 88.90 -15.69
N ALA A 626 6.39 89.61 -15.48
CA ALA A 626 6.41 90.89 -14.77
C ALA A 626 5.48 91.97 -15.37
N GLY A 627 5.21 91.93 -16.68
CA GLY A 627 4.27 92.84 -17.35
C GLY A 627 2.78 92.54 -17.13
N LEU A 628 2.42 91.35 -16.64
CA LEU A 628 1.02 90.96 -16.41
C LEU A 628 0.45 91.63 -15.15
N PRO A 629 -0.89 91.70 -14.98
CA PRO A 629 -1.50 91.99 -13.67
C PRO A 629 -1.04 91.01 -12.60
N LEU A 630 -0.83 91.45 -11.35
CA LEU A 630 -0.25 90.59 -10.29
C LEU A 630 -1.08 89.33 -10.00
N ALA A 631 -2.41 89.40 -10.13
CA ALA A 631 -3.27 88.22 -10.02
C ALA A 631 -2.99 87.18 -11.11
N GLU A 632 -2.77 87.62 -12.36
CA GLU A 632 -2.42 86.73 -13.48
C GLU A 632 -0.99 86.21 -13.35
N GLN A 633 -0.06 87.00 -12.80
CA GLN A 633 1.28 86.54 -12.47
C GLN A 633 1.25 85.40 -11.44
N ALA A 634 0.44 85.54 -10.39
CA ALA A 634 0.30 84.52 -9.35
C ALA A 634 -0.15 83.18 -9.94
N GLU A 635 -1.18 83.20 -10.78
CA GLU A 635 -1.66 81.98 -11.46
C GLU A 635 -0.63 81.42 -12.43
N ALA A 636 0.03 82.26 -13.23
CA ALA A 636 1.06 81.81 -14.19
C ALA A 636 2.27 81.17 -13.47
N LEU A 637 2.74 81.78 -12.37
CA LEU A 637 3.84 81.25 -11.58
C LEU A 637 3.45 79.97 -10.83
N LYS A 638 2.21 79.87 -10.36
CA LYS A 638 1.69 78.65 -9.76
C LYS A 638 1.58 77.52 -10.79
N GLU A 639 1.01 77.78 -11.96
CA GLU A 639 0.87 76.80 -13.04
C GLU A 639 2.24 76.33 -13.55
N ALA A 640 3.20 77.25 -13.72
CA ALA A 640 4.56 76.91 -14.10
C ALA A 640 5.25 75.99 -13.06
N LEU A 641 5.02 76.25 -11.77
CA LEU A 641 5.53 75.41 -10.69
C LEU A 641 4.86 74.03 -10.68
N ASP A 642 3.53 73.97 -10.79
CA ASP A 642 2.76 72.72 -10.83
C ASP A 642 3.16 71.86 -12.03
N GLN A 643 3.32 72.48 -13.21
CA GLN A 643 3.78 71.81 -14.43
C GLN A 643 5.21 71.30 -14.29
N TYR A 644 6.11 72.08 -13.68
CA TYR A 644 7.48 71.64 -13.45
C TYR A 644 7.52 70.49 -12.45
N ARG A 645 6.77 70.56 -11.34
CA ARG A 645 6.66 69.53 -10.32
C ARG A 645 6.17 68.20 -10.88
N GLY A 646 5.11 68.20 -11.69
CA GLY A 646 4.48 66.96 -12.17
C GLY A 646 4.07 66.04 -11.02
N ASP A 647 4.47 64.77 -11.08
CA ASP A 647 4.17 63.75 -10.06
C ASP A 647 5.15 63.76 -8.85
N HIS A 648 6.12 64.68 -8.83
CA HIS A 648 7.04 64.78 -7.70
C HIS A 648 6.34 65.37 -6.47
N ALA A 649 6.66 64.84 -5.29
CA ALA A 649 6.20 65.44 -4.04
C ALA A 649 6.75 66.85 -3.84
N GLN A 650 5.99 67.69 -3.14
CA GLN A 650 6.50 68.98 -2.70
C GLN A 650 7.67 68.76 -1.74
N ARG A 651 8.79 69.43 -1.98
CA ARG A 651 10.04 69.17 -1.26
C ARG A 651 10.12 69.95 0.06
N ASP A 652 9.68 71.20 0.02
CA ASP A 652 9.71 72.12 1.15
C ASP A 652 8.50 73.05 1.13
N ASP A 653 8.34 73.87 2.18
CA ASP A 653 7.33 74.92 2.21
C ASP A 653 7.60 75.98 1.13
N ILE A 654 6.55 76.50 0.48
CA ILE A 654 6.69 77.41 -0.67
C ILE A 654 6.00 78.73 -0.37
N THR A 655 6.79 79.80 -0.37
CA THR A 655 6.27 81.17 -0.25
C THR A 655 6.86 82.09 -1.30
N LEU A 656 6.00 82.72 -2.09
CA LEU A 656 6.34 83.77 -3.03
C LEU A 656 5.41 84.96 -2.82
N LEU A 657 5.95 86.06 -2.33
CA LEU A 657 5.26 87.32 -2.16
C LEU A 657 5.74 88.30 -3.23
N ALA A 658 4.81 88.94 -3.93
CA ALA A 658 5.12 90.00 -4.86
C ALA A 658 4.31 91.26 -4.58
N PHE A 659 4.89 92.42 -4.87
CA PHE A 659 4.22 93.70 -4.78
C PHE A 659 4.71 94.68 -5.85
N ARG A 660 3.85 95.62 -6.22
CA ARG A 660 4.12 96.69 -7.19
C ARG A 660 3.75 98.04 -6.60
N MET A 661 4.44 99.09 -7.05
CA MET A 661 4.09 100.45 -6.69
C MET A 661 3.02 101.02 -7.60
N ASP A 662 1.94 101.51 -6.99
CA ASP A 662 0.88 102.22 -7.71
C ASP A 662 1.38 103.59 -8.19
N ALA A 663 1.19 103.89 -9.47
CA ALA A 663 1.59 105.16 -10.09
C ALA A 663 0.65 106.33 -9.72
N GLU A 664 -0.58 106.07 -9.27
CA GLU A 664 -1.59 107.12 -9.04
C GLU A 664 -1.59 107.74 -7.63
N ARG A 665 -0.80 107.21 -6.68
CA ARG A 665 -0.80 107.66 -5.27
C ARG A 665 -0.18 109.04 -5.00
N GLN A 666 0.42 109.70 -6.00
CA GLN A 666 0.97 111.06 -5.85
C GLN A 666 -0.08 112.19 -5.85
N GLY A 667 -1.34 111.92 -6.22
CA GLY A 667 -2.38 112.96 -6.36
C GLY A 667 -3.32 113.18 -5.16
N ALA A 668 -3.28 112.34 -4.12
CA ALA A 668 -4.32 112.29 -3.09
C ALA A 668 -4.03 113.09 -1.80
N THR A 669 -2.95 113.86 -1.74
CA THR A 669 -2.59 114.67 -0.55
C THR A 669 -3.35 115.99 -0.42
N ASP A 670 -4.26 116.35 -1.32
CA ASP A 670 -4.90 117.68 -1.30
C ASP A 670 -6.44 117.73 -1.24
N ALA A 671 -7.13 116.61 -0.95
CA ALA A 671 -8.59 116.67 -0.80
C ALA A 671 -9.20 115.56 0.07
N ARG A 672 -9.28 115.81 1.39
CA ARG A 672 -10.56 115.93 2.14
C ARG A 672 -10.35 115.81 3.65
N HIS A 673 -10.46 116.97 4.28
CA HIS A 673 -10.80 117.15 5.68
C HIS A 673 -12.34 117.07 5.82
N ARG A 674 -12.90 116.07 6.54
CA ARG A 674 -14.13 116.13 7.38
C ARG A 674 -14.56 114.74 7.90
N PRO A 675 -15.33 114.66 9.02
CA PRO A 675 -14.98 113.82 10.16
C PRO A 675 -15.90 112.60 10.40
N ALA A 676 -15.49 111.84 11.42
CA ALA A 676 -16.09 110.69 12.09
C ALA A 676 -17.62 110.59 12.19
N VAL A 677 -18.11 109.34 12.05
CA VAL A 677 -19.32 108.76 12.66
C VAL A 677 -18.99 107.27 12.87
N ASP A 678 -18.66 106.83 14.09
CA ASP A 678 -19.52 106.31 15.17
C ASP A 678 -19.92 104.81 15.01
N THR A 679 -20.21 104.22 16.15
CA THR A 679 -19.91 102.88 16.68
C THR A 679 -21.01 101.83 16.55
N ARG A 680 -20.66 100.55 16.88
CA ARG A 680 -21.50 99.36 17.23
C ARG A 680 -22.12 98.60 16.04
N ALA A 681 -22.24 97.26 15.98
CA ALA A 681 -22.02 96.08 16.83
C ALA A 681 -21.82 94.88 15.83
N VAL A 682 -21.30 93.67 16.08
CA VAL A 682 -21.32 92.68 17.18
C VAL A 682 -20.06 91.82 17.01
#